data_AF-A0A832B9G5-F1
#
_entry.id   AF-A0A832B9G5-F1
#
_cell.length_a   1.000
_cell.length_b   1.000
_cell.length_c   1.000
_cell.angle_alpha   90.00
_cell.angle_beta   90.00
_cell.angle_gamma   90.00
#
_symmetry.space_group_name_H-M   'P 1'
#
loop_
_entity.id
_entity.type
_entity.pdbx_description
1 polymer ?
#
loop_
_entity_poly.entity_id
_entity_poly.type
_entity_poly.pdbx_seq_one_letter_code
_entity_poly.pdbx_strand_id
1 'polypeptide(L)'
;MAILLTEMPGTGKSRMDFPIKDQIWPREKHPEAWAGIGCAACHSTVHVKSTMGNNDYVADYPPMHQFVLTRNPVLRWTYKFLTRIAPDPHRKTFLKPFHTMDTAKFCSACHKVHLDIPVNHYRWFRGFDEYDAWQASGVSGYGARSFYYPQNNGRPDFKKCADCHMPLVPSKDAGNIGGFVHSHRFPGANTAVPYVYHDQKQLEITQKFLRNGALSIDIFALRREDQPGARRAAPKAPKAGYRPNTANAPRGASLFGEAATTGDTGPLMAARTKVGPETVIAPIDRGPVAVQRGTDVLLDVVVRTRKVGHAFPGGTFDAFDVWVELQAKDDRGRILFWSGALQGQGGPVDPSAHKYQALLVDGHSNPIDKRDAWLARARIYARAIPPGAADTVHYRLHIPKDCGNRITITAKLNYRKFTWYNTQFAFGGRPVMPGRPNYSRHGFIEGVGVGLNHSTGPVTSSWDDRPMRFDGDLSVVAANDRKIPNLPVTVLARDEVTLNVVDKDPARATAPRKLDIVQDRERWNDYGIGLMLQGDFYRATRAFRQVEAISPDWPEGYVNFGRVRLQEGSINEAVAALDKALALYATHPTPMTPYLKARTLFFYGLALKELGQYDRALQAWEQVRNVFPDDRELRDQMGRVYFLQARFDEAIAEFNHVLSIDPEDLTANYNLMLCYRGKGPQFSALYERFRTLYYRFKADETTTYLEGPYKRKHPEDNTEAIPVHEHTSGPIPPSAQVRGPGSPRRPS
;
A
#
# COMPACT_ATOMS: atom_id res chain seq x y z
N MET A 1 -19.72 17.02 12.77
CA MET A 1 -19.44 16.58 14.16
C MET A 1 -20.07 17.49 15.22
N ALA A 2 -19.87 18.82 15.20
CA ALA A 2 -20.55 19.73 16.15
C ALA A 2 -22.08 19.65 16.12
N ILE A 3 -22.69 19.35 14.96
CA ILE A 3 -24.14 19.09 14.84
C ILE A 3 -24.53 17.64 15.19
N LEU A 4 -23.56 16.72 15.19
CA LEU A 4 -23.83 15.32 15.51
C LEU A 4 -24.06 15.09 17.00
N LEU A 5 -23.37 15.89 17.82
CA LEU A 5 -23.45 15.89 19.28
C LEU A 5 -24.55 16.81 19.83
N THR A 6 -25.14 17.69 19.01
CA THR A 6 -26.31 18.46 19.43
C THR A 6 -27.53 17.54 19.48
N GLU A 7 -28.20 17.56 20.63
CA GLU A 7 -29.50 16.95 20.83
C GLU A 7 -30.49 17.49 19.78
N MET A 8 -31.21 16.61 19.11
CA MET A 8 -32.29 17.04 18.23
C MET A 8 -33.42 17.61 19.09
N PRO A 9 -33.95 18.81 18.75
CA PRO A 9 -34.98 19.45 19.56
C PRO A 9 -36.17 18.52 19.83
N GLY A 10 -36.46 18.27 21.11
CA GLY A 10 -37.61 17.49 21.56
C GLY A 10 -37.44 15.97 21.53
N THR A 11 -36.23 15.43 21.28
CA THR A 11 -36.02 13.97 21.18
C THR A 11 -35.21 13.37 22.34
N GLY A 12 -34.46 14.16 23.12
CA GLY A 12 -33.51 13.60 24.10
C GLY A 12 -32.33 12.86 23.46
N LYS A 13 -32.21 12.87 22.12
CA LYS A 13 -31.28 12.06 21.35
C LYS A 13 -30.35 12.93 20.51
N SER A 14 -29.09 12.56 20.47
CA SER A 14 -28.11 13.15 19.57
C SER A 14 -28.41 12.77 18.12
N ARG A 15 -27.85 13.47 17.13
CA ARG A 15 -28.02 13.03 15.74
C ARG A 15 -27.35 11.70 15.44
N MET A 16 -26.34 11.30 16.23
CA MET A 16 -25.69 9.98 16.10
C MET A 16 -26.67 8.83 16.36
N ASP A 17 -27.79 9.08 17.03
CA ASP A 17 -28.83 8.08 17.32
C ASP A 17 -29.78 7.83 16.13
N PHE A 18 -29.62 8.55 15.02
CA PHE A 18 -30.44 8.42 13.82
C PHE A 18 -29.62 7.82 12.66
N PRO A 19 -30.24 7.13 11.68
CA PRO A 19 -29.54 6.65 10.49
C PRO A 19 -28.85 7.78 9.72
N ILE A 20 -27.65 7.53 9.17
CA ILE A 20 -26.85 8.57 8.49
C ILE A 20 -27.61 9.27 7.36
N LYS A 21 -28.47 8.55 6.63
CA LYS A 21 -29.32 9.12 5.57
C LYS A 21 -30.22 10.25 6.09
N ASP A 22 -30.77 10.08 7.29
CA ASP A 22 -31.70 11.04 7.91
C ASP A 22 -30.94 12.22 8.54
N GLN A 23 -29.62 12.07 8.69
CA GLN A 23 -28.75 13.16 9.11
C GLN A 23 -28.27 14.01 7.92
N ILE A 24 -28.32 13.49 6.69
CA ILE A 24 -27.77 14.14 5.48
C ILE A 24 -28.83 14.51 4.44
N TRP A 25 -30.03 13.92 4.48
CA TRP A 25 -31.08 14.08 3.48
C TRP A 25 -32.46 14.39 4.12
N PRO A 26 -33.29 15.24 3.50
CA PRO A 26 -33.04 16.04 2.30
C PRO A 26 -32.09 17.20 2.60
N ARG A 27 -31.27 17.57 1.60
CA ARG A 27 -30.18 18.56 1.76
C ARG A 27 -30.65 19.89 2.34
N GLU A 28 -31.87 20.30 1.98
CA GLU A 28 -32.49 21.54 2.41
C GLU A 28 -32.74 21.57 3.94
N LYS A 29 -32.92 20.41 4.56
CA LYS A 29 -33.12 20.27 6.01
C LYS A 29 -31.82 20.09 6.80
N HIS A 30 -30.75 19.67 6.12
CA HIS A 30 -29.46 19.36 6.75
C HIS A 30 -28.27 19.99 6.01
N PRO A 31 -28.27 21.31 5.72
CA PRO A 31 -27.21 21.95 4.95
C PRO A 31 -25.81 21.73 5.55
N GLU A 32 -25.72 21.57 6.86
CA GLU A 32 -24.49 21.32 7.60
C GLU A 32 -23.90 19.92 7.42
N ALA A 33 -24.70 18.92 7.05
CA ALA A 33 -24.19 17.58 6.76
C ALA A 33 -23.34 17.55 5.48
N TRP A 34 -23.53 18.55 4.63
CA TRP A 34 -22.83 18.74 3.36
C TRP A 34 -21.60 19.66 3.50
N ALA A 35 -21.30 20.13 4.71
CA ALA A 35 -20.10 20.93 4.98
C ALA A 35 -18.80 20.09 5.00
N GLY A 36 -18.92 18.75 4.90
CA GLY A 36 -17.80 17.83 4.93
C GLY A 36 -17.08 17.77 6.29
N ILE A 37 -15.84 17.31 6.28
CA ILE A 37 -14.96 17.31 7.47
C ILE A 37 -14.42 18.74 7.66
N GLY A 38 -15.14 19.54 8.44
CA GLY A 38 -14.69 20.88 8.84
C GLY A 38 -13.67 20.86 9.98
N CYS A 39 -13.08 22.02 10.30
CA CYS A 39 -12.09 22.17 11.37
C CYS A 39 -12.56 21.58 12.71
N ALA A 40 -13.83 21.77 13.06
CA ALA A 40 -14.43 21.26 14.29
C ALA A 40 -14.59 19.73 14.36
N ALA A 41 -14.31 18.97 13.28
CA ALA A 41 -14.27 17.52 13.36
C ALA A 41 -12.95 17.03 13.96
N CYS A 42 -11.82 17.64 13.56
CA CYS A 42 -10.51 17.31 14.10
C CYS A 42 -10.26 18.04 15.42
N HIS A 43 -10.52 19.34 15.45
CA HIS A 43 -10.17 20.22 16.57
C HIS A 43 -11.16 20.20 17.74
N SER A 44 -12.26 19.44 17.65
CA SER A 44 -13.08 19.09 18.83
C SER A 44 -12.45 17.96 19.65
N THR A 45 -11.45 17.26 19.11
CA THR A 45 -10.72 16.24 19.85
C THR A 45 -10.00 16.90 21.02
N VAL A 46 -10.25 16.40 22.23
CA VAL A 46 -9.60 16.85 23.47
C VAL A 46 -8.64 15.83 24.03
N HIS A 47 -8.78 14.56 23.64
CA HIS A 47 -7.88 13.49 24.06
C HIS A 47 -7.83 12.38 23.00
N VAL A 48 -6.64 11.87 22.71
CA VAL A 48 -6.42 10.66 21.89
C VAL A 48 -6.11 9.54 22.86
N LYS A 49 -6.92 8.47 22.87
CA LYS A 49 -6.79 7.41 23.88
C LYS A 49 -5.68 6.42 23.53
N SER A 50 -5.61 6.00 22.27
CA SER A 50 -4.57 5.10 21.78
C SER A 50 -4.42 5.17 20.26
N THR A 51 -3.48 4.39 19.74
CA THR A 51 -3.25 4.19 18.31
C THR A 51 -4.11 3.09 17.71
N MET A 52 -5.01 2.44 18.47
CA MET A 52 -5.91 1.35 17.99
C MET A 52 -6.81 1.77 16.81
N GLY A 53 -7.04 3.07 16.64
CA GLY A 53 -7.77 3.61 15.49
C GLY A 53 -9.27 3.68 15.69
N ASN A 54 -10.04 3.66 14.60
CA ASN A 54 -11.52 3.61 14.61
C ASN A 54 -12.22 4.64 15.53
N ASN A 55 -11.74 5.87 15.54
CA ASN A 55 -12.19 6.97 16.40
C ASN A 55 -11.93 6.77 17.90
N ASP A 56 -10.81 6.15 18.28
CA ASP A 56 -10.37 6.02 19.68
C ASP A 56 -9.86 7.35 20.27
N TYR A 57 -10.76 8.32 20.35
CA TYR A 57 -10.54 9.65 20.88
C TYR A 57 -11.77 10.15 21.65
N VAL A 58 -11.57 11.20 22.44
CA VAL A 58 -12.64 11.95 23.10
C VAL A 58 -12.79 13.27 22.36
N ALA A 59 -13.99 13.54 21.87
CA ALA A 59 -14.38 14.84 21.35
C ALA A 59 -15.24 15.58 22.38
N ASP A 60 -14.99 16.87 22.53
CA ASP A 60 -15.79 17.76 23.36
C ASP A 60 -16.13 19.03 22.58
N TYR A 61 -17.19 19.73 23.00
CA TYR A 61 -17.49 21.03 22.45
C TYR A 61 -16.38 22.00 22.87
N PRO A 62 -15.63 22.60 21.92
CA PRO A 62 -14.60 23.56 22.27
C PRO A 62 -15.27 24.71 23.04
N PRO A 63 -14.79 25.13 24.22
CA PRO A 63 -15.40 26.22 24.97
C PRO A 63 -15.28 27.51 24.15
N MET A 64 -16.34 27.81 23.40
CA MET A 64 -16.44 28.98 22.55
C MET A 64 -17.05 30.12 23.37
N HIS A 65 -16.51 31.32 23.19
CA HIS A 65 -17.08 32.50 23.82
C HIS A 65 -18.55 32.66 23.39
N GLN A 66 -19.47 32.94 24.32
CA GLN A 66 -20.91 33.07 24.01
C GLN A 66 -21.21 34.09 22.88
N PHE A 67 -20.33 35.07 22.67
CA PHE A 67 -20.42 36.04 21.58
C PHE A 67 -20.26 35.42 20.19
N VAL A 68 -19.73 34.19 20.03
CA VAL A 68 -19.70 33.47 18.75
C VAL A 68 -21.12 33.23 18.21
N LEU A 69 -22.07 32.96 19.11
CA LEU A 69 -23.44 32.60 18.76
C LEU A 69 -24.36 33.83 18.68
N THR A 70 -23.86 35.03 18.99
CA THR A 70 -24.68 36.25 18.97
C THR A 70 -25.23 36.51 17.57
N ARG A 71 -26.51 36.89 17.51
CA ARG A 71 -27.16 37.37 16.27
C ARG A 71 -26.97 38.88 16.08
N ASN A 72 -26.48 39.60 17.09
CA ASN A 72 -26.23 41.03 17.01
C ASN A 72 -25.00 41.30 16.09
N PRO A 73 -25.16 42.08 15.00
CA PRO A 73 -24.10 42.28 14.02
C PRO A 73 -22.88 43.01 14.59
N VAL A 74 -23.07 43.94 15.53
CA VAL A 74 -21.99 44.72 16.16
C VAL A 74 -21.16 43.85 17.10
N LEU A 75 -21.82 43.05 17.95
CA LEU A 75 -21.12 42.12 18.84
C LEU A 75 -20.37 41.04 18.04
N ARG A 76 -20.97 40.54 16.95
CA ARG A 76 -20.32 39.58 16.06
C ARG A 76 -19.11 40.19 15.34
N TRP A 77 -19.21 41.45 14.89
CA TRP A 77 -18.10 42.17 14.31
C TRP A 77 -16.97 42.37 15.32
N THR A 78 -17.31 42.80 16.54
CA THR A 78 -16.36 43.00 17.64
C THR A 78 -15.62 41.72 17.98
N TYR A 79 -16.35 40.60 18.11
CA TYR A 79 -15.75 39.29 18.33
C TYR A 79 -14.78 38.89 17.20
N LYS A 80 -15.18 39.06 15.94
CA LYS A 80 -14.32 38.77 14.78
C LYS A 80 -13.07 39.66 14.73
N PHE A 81 -13.21 40.93 15.09
CA PHE A 81 -12.11 41.88 15.16
C PHE A 81 -11.11 41.49 16.26
N LEU A 82 -11.60 41.21 17.47
CA LEU A 82 -10.77 40.74 18.59
C LEU A 82 -10.05 39.42 18.27
N THR A 83 -10.75 38.48 17.62
CA THR A 83 -10.14 37.20 17.18
C THR A 83 -9.00 37.42 16.19
N ARG A 84 -9.04 38.48 15.36
CA ARG A 84 -7.97 38.77 14.38
C ARG A 84 -6.78 39.48 15.00
N ILE A 85 -7.00 40.32 16.00
CA ILE A 85 -5.92 41.07 16.69
C ILE A 85 -5.25 40.21 17.75
N ALA A 86 -6.02 39.40 18.48
CA ALA A 86 -5.55 38.50 19.52
C ALA A 86 -6.07 37.08 19.25
N PRO A 87 -5.47 36.34 18.30
CA PRO A 87 -5.95 35.01 17.92
C PRO A 87 -5.65 33.91 18.95
N ASP A 88 -4.78 34.16 19.94
CA ASP A 88 -4.31 33.14 20.88
C ASP A 88 -5.41 32.41 21.66
N PRO A 89 -6.45 33.07 22.22
CA PRO A 89 -7.55 32.38 22.87
C PRO A 89 -8.27 31.43 21.91
N HIS A 90 -8.54 31.87 20.68
CA HIS A 90 -9.16 31.03 19.65
C HIS A 90 -8.25 29.84 19.29
N ARG A 91 -6.95 30.09 19.10
CA ARG A 91 -5.96 29.05 18.80
C ARG A 91 -5.89 27.99 19.89
N LYS A 92 -5.82 28.38 21.18
CA LYS A 92 -5.76 27.42 22.32
C LYS A 92 -7.04 26.60 22.46
N THR A 93 -8.18 27.16 22.07
CA THR A 93 -9.46 26.42 22.05
C THR A 93 -9.44 25.26 21.05
N PHE A 94 -8.91 25.46 19.84
CA PHE A 94 -8.95 24.46 18.76
C PHE A 94 -7.67 23.63 18.60
N LEU A 95 -6.48 24.19 18.88
CA LEU A 95 -5.21 23.53 18.68
C LEU A 95 -4.66 22.98 20.01
N LYS A 96 -4.88 21.67 20.24
CA LYS A 96 -4.31 20.95 21.39
C LYS A 96 -2.88 20.50 21.11
N PRO A 97 -2.02 20.29 22.14
CA PRO A 97 -0.61 19.96 21.95
C PRO A 97 -0.37 18.74 21.03
N PHE A 98 -1.19 17.69 21.14
CA PHE A 98 -1.07 16.47 20.32
C PHE A 98 -1.29 16.70 18.81
N HIS A 99 -1.95 17.78 18.39
CA HIS A 99 -2.07 18.11 16.96
C HIS A 99 -0.69 18.44 16.34
N THR A 100 0.25 18.92 17.15
CA THR A 100 1.57 19.39 16.69
C THR A 100 2.73 18.52 17.18
N MET A 101 2.63 17.97 18.40
CA MET A 101 3.67 17.14 19.00
C MET A 101 3.50 15.68 18.55
N ASP A 102 2.29 15.12 18.78
CA ASP A 102 1.95 13.70 18.51
C ASP A 102 1.04 13.52 17.28
N THR A 103 1.29 14.30 16.23
CA THR A 103 0.41 14.38 15.04
C THR A 103 0.09 13.01 14.45
N ALA A 104 1.05 12.08 14.44
CA ALA A 104 0.83 10.74 13.88
C ALA A 104 -0.13 9.89 14.73
N LYS A 105 -0.01 9.93 16.06
CA LYS A 105 -0.96 9.27 16.97
C LYS A 105 -2.36 9.89 16.86
N PHE A 106 -2.45 11.20 16.64
CA PHE A 106 -3.72 11.84 16.33
C PHE A 106 -4.31 11.32 15.01
N CYS A 107 -3.51 11.27 13.94
CA CYS A 107 -3.96 10.77 12.65
C CYS A 107 -4.34 9.29 12.69
N SER A 108 -3.67 8.45 13.50
CA SER A 108 -3.96 7.02 13.59
C SER A 108 -5.39 6.75 14.06
N ALA A 109 -5.97 7.65 14.86
CA ALA A 109 -7.35 7.51 15.33
C ALA A 109 -8.36 7.38 14.18
N CYS A 110 -8.06 7.92 12.99
CA CYS A 110 -8.89 7.76 11.79
C CYS A 110 -8.19 6.98 10.65
N HIS A 111 -6.85 6.92 10.65
CA HIS A 111 -6.05 6.30 9.58
C HIS A 111 -5.48 4.91 9.92
N LYS A 112 -5.87 4.37 11.06
CA LYS A 112 -5.78 2.96 11.40
C LYS A 112 -7.22 2.45 11.54
N VAL A 113 -7.65 1.58 10.63
CA VAL A 113 -9.06 1.19 10.52
C VAL A 113 -9.19 -0.32 10.63
N HIS A 114 -10.22 -0.77 11.35
CA HIS A 114 -10.62 -2.18 11.40
C HIS A 114 -12.15 -2.30 11.30
N LEU A 115 -12.62 -3.49 10.95
CA LEU A 115 -14.03 -3.88 11.02
C LEU A 115 -14.15 -4.95 12.09
N ASP A 116 -15.11 -4.83 13.00
CA ASP A 116 -15.31 -5.79 14.08
C ASP A 116 -16.69 -6.44 13.97
N ILE A 117 -16.96 -7.45 14.81
CA ILE A 117 -18.17 -8.27 14.82
C ILE A 117 -19.46 -7.45 14.72
N PRO A 118 -19.64 -6.30 15.42
CA PRO A 118 -20.86 -5.50 15.30
C PRO A 118 -21.10 -4.89 13.91
N VAL A 119 -20.05 -4.75 13.10
CA VAL A 119 -20.11 -4.13 11.76
C VAL A 119 -20.16 -5.19 10.66
N ASN A 120 -19.40 -6.28 10.80
CA ASN A 120 -19.25 -7.28 9.74
C ASN A 120 -19.88 -8.65 10.04
N HIS A 121 -20.44 -8.84 11.24
CA HIS A 121 -21.04 -10.10 11.71
C HIS A 121 -20.12 -11.32 11.59
N TYR A 122 -18.81 -11.11 11.65
CA TYR A 122 -17.81 -12.15 11.40
C TYR A 122 -16.71 -12.16 12.45
N ARG A 123 -15.77 -11.22 12.39
CA ARG A 123 -14.63 -11.12 13.32
C ARG A 123 -13.92 -9.79 13.17
N TRP A 124 -12.95 -9.53 14.04
CA TRP A 124 -12.03 -8.42 13.82
C TRP A 124 -11.22 -8.63 12.53
N PHE A 125 -11.23 -7.61 11.68
CA PHE A 125 -10.65 -7.59 10.35
C PHE A 125 -9.95 -6.25 10.14
N ARG A 126 -8.65 -6.26 9.84
CA ARG A 126 -7.91 -5.02 9.54
C ARG A 126 -8.38 -4.43 8.21
N GLY A 127 -8.77 -3.16 8.23
CA GLY A 127 -8.99 -2.35 7.04
C GLY A 127 -7.66 -1.83 6.50
N PHE A 128 -7.53 -0.51 6.35
CA PHE A 128 -6.25 0.10 6.00
C PHE A 128 -5.51 0.56 7.27
N ASP A 129 -4.18 0.58 7.20
CA ASP A 129 -3.30 0.90 8.31
C ASP A 129 -2.11 1.72 7.82
N GLU A 130 -2.23 3.04 7.93
CA GLU A 130 -1.14 3.94 7.53
C GLU A 130 -0.19 4.26 8.68
N TYR A 131 -0.69 4.21 9.92
CA TYR A 131 0.10 4.63 11.06
C TYR A 131 1.23 3.64 11.30
N ASP A 132 0.95 2.35 11.31
CA ASP A 132 1.96 1.35 11.62
C ASP A 132 2.99 1.19 10.49
N ALA A 133 2.52 1.28 9.23
CA ALA A 133 3.39 1.34 8.06
C ALA A 133 4.29 2.59 8.05
N TRP A 134 3.76 3.74 8.48
CA TRP A 134 4.56 4.94 8.68
C TRP A 134 5.53 4.78 9.86
N GLN A 135 5.08 4.24 10.97
CA GLN A 135 5.86 4.05 12.19
C GLN A 135 7.09 3.18 11.90
N ALA A 136 6.93 2.07 11.18
CA ALA A 136 8.03 1.20 10.79
C ALA A 136 8.94 1.76 9.68
N SER A 137 8.58 2.90 9.08
CA SER A 137 9.33 3.49 7.98
C SER A 137 10.57 4.26 8.43
N GLY A 138 11.48 4.49 7.49
CA GLY A 138 12.63 5.36 7.71
C GLY A 138 12.22 6.83 7.72
N VAL A 139 11.03 7.13 7.21
CA VAL A 139 10.47 8.47 7.13
C VAL A 139 10.01 8.96 8.49
N SER A 140 9.46 8.08 9.34
CA SER A 140 9.07 8.46 10.71
C SER A 140 10.26 8.73 11.62
N GLY A 141 11.42 8.14 11.31
CA GLY A 141 12.58 8.12 12.19
C GLY A 141 12.52 7.06 13.29
N TYR A 142 11.49 6.20 13.32
CA TYR A 142 11.39 5.09 14.27
C TYR A 142 11.86 3.75 13.68
N GLY A 143 11.81 3.57 12.36
CA GLY A 143 12.14 2.29 11.70
C GLY A 143 13.65 2.05 11.58
N ALA A 144 14.19 1.06 12.29
CA ALA A 144 15.58 0.64 12.21
C ALA A 144 15.92 -0.17 10.94
N ARG A 145 14.91 -0.57 10.16
CA ARG A 145 15.06 -1.62 9.10
C ARG A 145 14.89 -1.09 7.69
N SER A 146 14.79 0.23 7.55
CA SER A 146 14.43 0.89 6.31
C SER A 146 15.55 0.82 5.29
N PHE A 147 15.21 0.62 4.01
CA PHE A 147 16.19 0.59 2.93
C PHE A 147 16.86 1.95 2.72
N TYR A 148 16.09 3.03 2.89
CA TYR A 148 16.57 4.40 2.81
C TYR A 148 15.97 5.24 3.95
N TYR A 149 16.75 6.22 4.41
CA TYR A 149 16.30 7.25 5.34
C TYR A 149 16.24 8.59 4.60
N PRO A 150 15.19 9.41 4.78
CA PRO A 150 15.16 10.74 4.20
C PRO A 150 16.27 11.59 4.80
N GLN A 151 16.91 12.38 3.96
CA GLN A 151 18.00 13.24 4.37
C GLN A 151 17.93 14.60 3.67
N ASN A 152 18.38 15.63 4.37
CA ASN A 152 18.57 16.99 3.88
C ASN A 152 20.00 17.42 4.22
N ASN A 153 20.82 17.73 3.20
CA ASN A 153 22.24 18.04 3.35
C ASN A 153 23.02 16.99 4.18
N GLY A 154 22.76 15.71 3.91
CA GLY A 154 23.42 14.59 4.58
C GLY A 154 22.99 14.33 6.03
N ARG A 155 22.00 15.08 6.55
CA ARG A 155 21.42 14.89 7.89
C ARG A 155 20.01 14.29 7.80
N PRO A 156 19.55 13.55 8.82
CA PRO A 156 18.21 12.96 8.79
C PRO A 156 17.12 14.03 8.64
N ASP A 157 16.11 13.74 7.81
CA ASP A 157 14.97 14.63 7.54
C ASP A 157 13.65 13.87 7.73
N PHE A 158 13.43 13.38 8.95
CA PHE A 158 12.23 12.64 9.32
C PHE A 158 10.97 13.51 9.21
N LYS A 159 9.86 12.90 8.79
CA LYS A 159 8.59 13.56 8.48
C LYS A 159 7.44 13.00 9.30
N LYS A 160 6.55 13.88 9.73
CA LYS A 160 5.23 13.59 10.28
C LYS A 160 4.20 13.51 9.15
N CYS A 161 3.02 12.94 9.44
CA CYS A 161 1.91 12.88 8.49
C CYS A 161 1.55 14.27 7.92
N ALA A 162 1.55 15.31 8.76
CA ALA A 162 1.21 16.68 8.34
C ALA A 162 2.22 17.31 7.38
N ASP A 163 3.49 16.90 7.38
CA ASP A 163 4.49 17.47 6.46
C ASP A 163 4.16 17.14 5.00
N CYS A 164 3.55 15.97 4.76
CA CYS A 164 3.12 15.52 3.44
C CYS A 164 1.64 15.83 3.15
N HIS A 165 0.75 15.60 4.11
CA HIS A 165 -0.70 15.71 3.90
C HIS A 165 -1.28 17.09 4.21
N MET A 166 -0.56 17.91 4.98
CA MET A 166 -0.94 19.28 5.32
C MET A 166 0.22 20.26 5.07
N PRO A 167 0.78 20.31 3.84
CA PRO A 167 2.00 21.06 3.58
C PRO A 167 1.82 22.55 3.85
N LEU A 168 2.90 23.23 4.23
CA LEU A 168 2.93 24.68 4.34
C LEU A 168 2.70 25.31 2.96
N VAL A 169 1.78 26.26 2.90
CA VAL A 169 1.48 27.04 1.69
C VAL A 169 1.52 28.53 2.01
N PRO A 170 1.96 29.38 1.06
CA PRO A 170 1.89 30.83 1.23
C PRO A 170 0.46 31.28 1.53
N SER A 171 0.30 32.14 2.53
CA SER A 171 -0.99 32.75 2.88
C SER A 171 -0.82 34.15 3.45
N LYS A 172 -1.81 35.00 3.16
CA LYS A 172 -1.97 36.34 3.74
C LYS A 172 -3.05 36.36 4.83
N ASP A 173 -3.56 35.21 5.23
CA ASP A 173 -4.57 35.11 6.28
C ASP A 173 -4.01 35.58 7.61
N ALA A 174 -4.84 36.18 8.47
CA ALA A 174 -4.39 36.73 9.76
C ALA A 174 -3.74 35.68 10.70
N GLY A 175 -3.98 34.38 10.46
CA GLY A 175 -3.38 33.27 11.20
C GLY A 175 -2.08 32.72 10.60
N ASN A 176 -1.49 33.37 9.59
CA ASN A 176 -0.22 32.92 8.99
C ASN A 176 0.96 33.12 9.95
N ILE A 177 1.95 32.23 9.85
CA ILE A 177 3.24 32.35 10.56
C ILE A 177 4.32 32.51 9.49
N GLY A 178 4.99 33.66 9.47
CA GLY A 178 6.03 33.95 8.49
C GLY A 178 5.55 33.95 7.03
N GLY A 179 4.27 34.24 6.78
CA GLY A 179 3.66 34.19 5.45
C GLY A 179 3.12 32.82 5.04
N PHE A 180 3.10 31.83 5.92
CA PHE A 180 2.67 30.46 5.61
C PHE A 180 1.60 29.92 6.56
N VAL A 181 0.78 28.99 6.06
CA VAL A 181 -0.19 28.20 6.83
C VAL A 181 -0.15 26.74 6.39
N HIS A 182 -0.48 25.81 7.29
CA HIS A 182 -0.69 24.41 6.91
C HIS A 182 -1.98 24.27 6.09
N SER A 183 -1.84 23.73 4.88
CA SER A 183 -2.97 23.51 3.98
C SER A 183 -3.86 22.38 4.49
N HIS A 184 -5.17 22.62 4.56
CA HIS A 184 -6.18 21.61 4.87
C HIS A 184 -6.84 21.05 3.60
N ARG A 185 -6.21 21.23 2.43
CA ARG A 185 -6.72 20.73 1.14
C ARG A 185 -6.45 19.24 0.91
N PHE A 186 -5.57 18.62 1.71
CA PHE A 186 -5.18 17.21 1.62
C PHE A 186 -4.92 16.77 0.16
N PRO A 187 -3.88 17.30 -0.50
CA PRO A 187 -3.69 17.14 -1.95
C PRO A 187 -3.48 15.69 -2.40
N GLY A 188 -3.18 14.75 -1.51
CA GLY A 188 -3.09 13.32 -1.83
C GLY A 188 -4.42 12.55 -1.73
N ALA A 189 -5.52 13.18 -1.33
CA ALA A 189 -6.72 12.45 -0.88
C ALA A 189 -7.58 11.89 -2.02
N ASN A 190 -7.93 12.71 -3.03
CA ASN A 190 -8.99 12.35 -3.97
C ASN A 190 -8.92 13.12 -5.29
N THR A 191 -8.91 12.41 -6.43
CA THR A 191 -9.08 13.00 -7.77
C THR A 191 -10.52 12.91 -8.29
N ALA A 192 -11.32 11.96 -7.80
CA ALA A 192 -12.68 11.71 -8.28
C ALA A 192 -13.66 12.82 -7.85
N VAL A 193 -13.66 13.19 -6.56
CA VAL A 193 -14.55 14.23 -6.02
C VAL A 193 -14.36 15.58 -6.71
N PRO A 194 -13.15 16.18 -6.75
CA PRO A 194 -12.99 17.46 -7.45
C PRO A 194 -13.34 17.37 -8.94
N TYR A 195 -13.13 16.21 -9.59
CA TYR A 195 -13.52 16.01 -10.98
C TYR A 195 -15.04 16.03 -11.18
N VAL A 196 -15.82 15.27 -10.40
CA VAL A 196 -17.29 15.20 -10.57
C VAL A 196 -18.02 16.47 -10.15
N TYR A 197 -17.37 17.32 -9.34
CA TYR A 197 -17.86 18.64 -8.94
C TYR A 197 -17.27 19.79 -9.76
N HIS A 198 -16.48 19.51 -10.81
CA HIS A 198 -15.82 20.51 -11.66
C HIS A 198 -14.90 21.49 -10.89
N ASP A 199 -14.33 21.07 -9.75
CA ASP A 199 -13.29 21.82 -9.01
C ASP A 199 -11.92 21.55 -9.65
N GLN A 200 -11.71 22.19 -10.80
CA GLN A 200 -10.49 22.05 -11.59
C GLN A 200 -9.24 22.45 -10.80
N LYS A 201 -9.34 23.47 -9.94
CA LYS A 201 -8.22 23.95 -9.12
C LYS A 201 -7.75 22.89 -8.14
N GLN A 202 -8.68 22.27 -7.40
CA GLN A 202 -8.32 21.19 -6.48
C GLN A 202 -7.83 19.95 -7.23
N LEU A 203 -8.42 19.63 -8.39
CA LEU A 203 -7.96 18.50 -9.22
C LEU A 203 -6.51 18.69 -9.66
N GLU A 204 -6.14 19.88 -10.14
CA GLU A 204 -4.76 20.20 -10.55
C GLU A 204 -3.77 20.15 -9.39
N ILE A 205 -4.16 20.67 -8.21
CA ILE A 205 -3.36 20.58 -6.99
C ILE A 205 -3.08 19.10 -6.66
N THR A 206 -4.11 18.26 -6.69
CA THR A 206 -3.98 16.82 -6.42
C THR A 206 -3.10 16.13 -7.45
N GLN A 207 -3.33 16.37 -8.75
CA GLN A 207 -2.53 15.75 -9.82
C GLN A 207 -1.07 16.20 -9.78
N LYS A 208 -0.79 17.47 -9.46
CA LYS A 208 0.57 17.98 -9.28
C LYS A 208 1.25 17.31 -8.09
N PHE A 209 0.54 17.11 -6.98
CA PHE A 209 1.06 16.39 -5.82
C PHE A 209 1.40 14.94 -6.17
N LEU A 210 0.50 14.25 -6.88
CA LEU A 210 0.71 12.86 -7.31
C LEU A 210 1.87 12.69 -8.31
N ARG A 211 2.21 13.74 -9.08
CA ARG A 211 3.28 13.76 -10.09
C ARG A 211 4.60 14.38 -9.60
N ASN A 212 4.77 14.57 -8.28
CA ASN A 212 5.92 15.28 -7.72
C ASN A 212 7.22 14.45 -7.64
N GLY A 213 7.28 13.30 -8.30
CA GLY A 213 8.39 12.35 -8.22
C GLY A 213 8.47 11.57 -6.91
N ALA A 214 7.37 11.49 -6.14
CA ALA A 214 7.29 10.60 -4.98
C ALA A 214 7.42 9.13 -5.38
N LEU A 215 7.00 8.79 -6.61
CA LEU A 215 7.21 7.49 -7.23
C LEU A 215 8.01 7.63 -8.52
N SER A 216 8.74 6.57 -8.88
CA SER A 216 9.40 6.44 -10.18
C SER A 216 9.13 5.07 -10.78
N ILE A 217 9.21 4.99 -12.10
CA ILE A 217 9.22 3.76 -12.87
C ILE A 217 10.47 3.76 -13.76
N ASP A 218 11.11 2.61 -13.91
CA ASP A 218 12.38 2.44 -14.63
C ASP A 218 12.35 1.13 -15.41
N ILE A 219 12.44 1.21 -16.74
CA ILE A 219 12.58 0.05 -17.61
C ILE A 219 14.05 -0.37 -17.57
N PHE A 220 14.36 -1.20 -16.57
CA PHE A 220 15.72 -1.32 -16.07
C PHE A 220 16.55 -2.41 -16.76
N ALA A 221 16.00 -3.63 -16.84
CA ALA A 221 16.78 -4.81 -17.23
C ALA A 221 16.13 -5.60 -18.36
N LEU A 222 16.98 -6.12 -19.26
CA LEU A 222 16.63 -7.14 -20.23
C LEU A 222 17.32 -8.46 -19.84
N ARG A 223 16.54 -9.54 -19.76
CA ARG A 223 17.04 -10.88 -19.50
C ARG A 223 16.86 -11.76 -20.72
N ARG A 224 17.90 -12.54 -21.02
CA ARG A 224 17.90 -13.53 -22.12
C ARG A 224 18.04 -14.93 -21.50
N GLU A 225 17.23 -15.86 -21.98
CA GLU A 225 17.41 -17.28 -21.67
C GLU A 225 18.58 -17.79 -22.51
N ASP A 226 19.62 -18.34 -21.87
CA ASP A 226 20.83 -18.80 -22.55
C ASP A 226 20.59 -20.05 -23.43
N GLN A 227 19.36 -20.61 -23.48
CA GLN A 227 18.97 -21.70 -24.40
C GLN A 227 17.61 -21.47 -25.11
N PRO A 228 17.60 -21.13 -26.41
CA PRO A 228 16.38 -21.01 -27.20
C PRO A 228 15.83 -22.41 -27.53
N GLY A 229 14.85 -22.90 -26.76
CA GLY A 229 14.17 -24.17 -27.09
C GLY A 229 13.50 -24.92 -25.94
N ALA A 230 13.81 -24.59 -24.68
CA ALA A 230 13.13 -25.18 -23.53
C ALA A 230 11.78 -24.49 -23.28
N ARG A 231 10.78 -24.72 -24.15
CA ARG A 231 9.39 -24.34 -23.85
C ARG A 231 9.03 -24.87 -22.46
N ARG A 232 8.81 -23.98 -21.49
CA ARG A 232 8.12 -24.33 -20.25
C ARG A 232 6.74 -24.86 -20.65
N ALA A 233 6.51 -26.16 -20.43
CA ALA A 233 5.16 -26.70 -20.47
C ALA A 233 4.33 -25.95 -19.41
N ALA A 234 3.12 -25.52 -19.78
CA ALA A 234 2.14 -25.02 -18.82
C ALA A 234 2.04 -26.00 -17.64
N PRO A 235 1.99 -25.53 -16.39
CA PRO A 235 1.93 -26.42 -15.24
C PRO A 235 0.73 -27.35 -15.37
N LYS A 236 0.99 -28.66 -15.47
CA LYS A 236 -0.06 -29.67 -15.39
C LYS A 236 -0.59 -29.68 -13.96
N ALA A 237 -1.92 -29.73 -13.83
CA ALA A 237 -2.60 -29.85 -12.54
C ALA A 237 -1.98 -30.99 -11.71
N PRO A 238 -1.73 -30.78 -10.39
CA PRO A 238 -1.18 -31.82 -9.55
C PRO A 238 -2.15 -33.01 -9.49
N LYS A 239 -1.62 -34.22 -9.72
CA LYS A 239 -2.37 -35.47 -9.52
C LYS A 239 -2.70 -35.62 -8.03
N ALA A 240 -3.96 -35.93 -7.74
CA ALA A 240 -4.46 -36.20 -6.40
C ALA A 240 -3.64 -37.34 -5.76
N GLY A 241 -3.01 -37.09 -4.61
CA GLY A 241 -2.28 -38.13 -3.88
C GLY A 241 -1.24 -37.71 -2.84
N TYR A 242 -0.94 -36.41 -2.65
CA TYR A 242 0.00 -35.99 -1.61
C TYR A 242 -0.71 -35.79 -0.26
N ARG A 243 -0.44 -36.67 0.70
CA ARG A 243 -0.79 -36.48 2.13
C ARG A 243 0.40 -35.82 2.84
N PRO A 244 0.28 -34.59 3.39
CA PRO A 244 1.38 -33.96 4.12
C PRO A 244 1.57 -34.60 5.51
N ASN A 245 2.82 -34.80 5.87
CA ASN A 245 3.25 -35.29 7.19
C ASN A 245 3.00 -34.19 8.26
N THR A 246 2.30 -34.53 9.35
CA THR A 246 1.67 -33.61 10.30
C THR A 246 2.56 -33.10 11.45
N ALA A 247 3.89 -33.20 11.32
CA ALA A 247 4.82 -32.87 12.41
C ALA A 247 5.53 -31.49 12.27
N ASN A 248 5.37 -30.78 11.15
CA ASN A 248 5.94 -29.44 10.92
C ASN A 248 4.92 -28.53 10.20
N ALA A 249 3.77 -28.32 10.82
CA ALA A 249 2.75 -27.41 10.30
C ALA A 249 3.23 -25.94 10.40
N PRO A 250 3.06 -25.13 9.34
CA PRO A 250 3.46 -23.73 9.33
C PRO A 250 2.74 -22.97 10.44
N ARG A 251 3.50 -22.31 11.31
CA ARG A 251 2.93 -21.25 12.18
C ARG A 251 2.52 -20.11 11.25
N GLY A 252 1.26 -19.71 11.40
CA GLY A 252 0.50 -18.92 10.44
C GLY A 252 1.21 -17.65 10.00
N ALA A 253 1.22 -17.45 8.69
CA ALA A 253 1.36 -16.12 8.12
C ALA A 253 0.28 -15.22 8.73
N SER A 254 0.67 -14.08 9.27
CA SER A 254 -0.27 -13.00 9.57
C SER A 254 -0.97 -12.61 8.26
N LEU A 255 -2.17 -13.16 8.05
CA LEU A 255 -3.03 -12.85 6.90
C LEU A 255 -3.49 -11.38 6.90
N PHE A 256 -3.19 -10.63 7.98
CA PHE A 256 -3.21 -9.16 8.05
C PHE A 256 -2.00 -8.68 8.84
N GLY A 257 -0.86 -8.60 8.16
CA GLY A 257 0.29 -7.80 8.56
C GLY A 257 0.40 -6.64 7.58
N GLU A 258 0.59 -5.44 8.12
CA GLU A 258 0.95 -4.25 7.39
C GLU A 258 1.97 -4.51 6.28
N ALA A 259 1.94 -3.69 5.24
CA ALA A 259 3.09 -3.45 4.37
C ALA A 259 4.23 -2.70 5.12
N ALA A 260 4.47 -3.10 6.36
CA ALA A 260 5.50 -2.61 7.28
C ALA A 260 6.57 -3.69 7.45
N THR A 261 7.20 -4.13 6.36
CA THR A 261 8.52 -4.80 6.46
C THR A 261 8.60 -5.96 7.46
N THR A 262 7.53 -6.68 7.80
CA THR A 262 7.61 -7.70 8.86
C THR A 262 8.62 -8.77 8.45
N GLY A 263 9.66 -8.91 9.27
CA GLY A 263 10.71 -9.90 9.12
C GLY A 263 10.24 -11.28 9.58
N ASP A 264 8.99 -11.63 9.26
CA ASP A 264 8.39 -12.92 9.58
C ASP A 264 7.98 -13.61 8.26
N THR A 265 8.96 -13.75 7.38
CA THR A 265 8.97 -14.83 6.40
C THR A 265 9.27 -16.12 7.17
N GLY A 266 8.25 -16.72 7.78
CA GLY A 266 8.27 -18.17 8.01
C GLY A 266 8.65 -18.84 6.67
N PRO A 267 9.32 -20.00 6.67
CA PRO A 267 9.97 -20.53 5.48
C PRO A 267 8.94 -20.68 4.37
N LEU A 268 8.92 -19.69 3.46
CA LEU A 268 8.31 -19.81 2.16
C LEU A 268 9.11 -20.94 1.54
N MET A 269 8.48 -22.12 1.46
CA MET A 269 9.04 -23.25 0.75
C MET A 269 9.51 -22.71 -0.59
N ALA A 270 10.83 -22.56 -0.71
CA ALA A 270 11.46 -22.09 -1.92
C ALA A 270 10.98 -23.04 -3.00
N ALA A 271 10.08 -22.57 -3.85
CA ALA A 271 9.87 -23.19 -5.14
C ALA A 271 11.21 -22.99 -5.84
N ARG A 272 12.13 -23.95 -5.65
CA ARG A 272 13.42 -24.06 -6.33
C ARG A 272 13.11 -24.27 -7.80
N THR A 273 12.65 -23.22 -8.46
CA THR A 273 12.75 -23.11 -9.90
C THR A 273 14.22 -22.92 -10.16
N LYS A 274 14.87 -24.00 -10.62
CA LYS A 274 16.20 -23.91 -11.21
C LYS A 274 16.08 -22.98 -12.42
N VAL A 275 16.32 -21.70 -12.20
CA VAL A 275 16.58 -20.73 -13.25
C VAL A 275 18.00 -21.06 -13.73
N GLY A 276 18.16 -21.34 -15.03
CA GLY A 276 19.48 -21.54 -15.62
C GLY A 276 20.35 -20.29 -15.49
N PRO A 277 21.61 -20.31 -15.95
CA PRO A 277 22.33 -19.05 -16.12
C PRO A 277 21.49 -18.15 -17.04
N GLU A 278 21.04 -17.03 -16.51
CA GLU A 278 20.38 -15.97 -17.26
C GLU A 278 21.39 -14.83 -17.40
N THR A 279 21.59 -14.36 -18.62
CA THR A 279 22.33 -13.14 -18.90
C THR A 279 21.41 -11.94 -18.63
N VAL A 280 21.79 -11.10 -17.66
CA VAL A 280 21.08 -9.86 -17.31
C VAL A 280 21.82 -8.67 -17.91
N ILE A 281 21.14 -7.91 -18.75
CA ILE A 281 21.63 -6.67 -19.34
C ILE A 281 20.89 -5.53 -18.63
N ALA A 282 21.55 -4.88 -17.67
CA ALA A 282 21.06 -3.64 -17.06
C ALA A 282 22.22 -2.68 -16.69
N PRO A 283 22.00 -1.36 -16.64
CA PRO A 283 20.80 -0.69 -17.14
C PRO A 283 20.75 -0.71 -18.68
N ILE A 284 19.55 -0.69 -19.26
CA ILE A 284 19.36 -0.79 -20.72
C ILE A 284 19.26 0.56 -21.44
N ASP A 285 19.22 1.66 -20.70
CA ASP A 285 19.24 3.04 -21.19
C ASP A 285 20.67 3.64 -21.27
N ARG A 286 21.70 2.94 -20.77
CA ARG A 286 23.10 3.40 -20.76
C ARG A 286 23.88 3.13 -22.06
N GLY A 287 23.24 2.60 -23.08
CA GLY A 287 23.83 2.37 -24.40
C GLY A 287 22.93 1.53 -25.31
N PRO A 288 23.29 1.38 -26.60
CA PRO A 288 22.55 0.52 -27.52
C PRO A 288 22.40 -0.91 -27.01
N VAL A 289 21.15 -1.36 -26.83
CA VAL A 289 20.80 -2.75 -26.52
C VAL A 289 20.06 -3.35 -27.69
N ALA A 290 20.47 -4.53 -28.14
CA ALA A 290 19.84 -5.24 -29.24
C ALA A 290 19.01 -6.43 -28.78
N VAL A 291 17.99 -6.80 -29.54
CA VAL A 291 17.19 -8.03 -29.40
C VAL A 291 17.11 -8.73 -30.76
N GLN A 292 16.89 -10.05 -30.74
CA GLN A 292 16.87 -10.84 -31.96
C GLN A 292 15.44 -11.12 -32.43
N ARG A 293 15.22 -11.03 -33.75
CA ARG A 293 13.94 -11.42 -34.37
C ARG A 293 13.58 -12.88 -34.09
N GLY A 294 12.30 -13.12 -33.82
CA GLY A 294 11.74 -14.46 -33.57
C GLY A 294 12.10 -15.05 -32.21
N THR A 295 12.63 -14.26 -31.28
CA THR A 295 13.00 -14.71 -29.92
C THR A 295 12.10 -14.10 -28.87
N ASP A 296 12.03 -14.77 -27.72
CA ASP A 296 11.39 -14.21 -26.52
C ASP A 296 12.47 -13.57 -25.64
N VAL A 297 12.14 -12.41 -25.07
CA VAL A 297 12.97 -11.72 -24.08
C VAL A 297 12.15 -11.39 -22.85
N LEU A 298 12.81 -11.32 -21.70
CA LEU A 298 12.20 -10.87 -20.46
C LEU A 298 12.64 -9.44 -20.18
N LEU A 299 11.69 -8.58 -19.89
CA LEU A 299 11.91 -7.18 -19.53
C LEU A 299 11.48 -6.96 -18.09
N ASP A 300 12.37 -6.42 -17.27
CA ASP A 300 12.06 -6.11 -15.88
C ASP A 300 11.89 -4.58 -15.73
N VAL A 301 10.76 -4.19 -15.16
CA VAL A 301 10.39 -2.79 -14.90
C VAL A 301 10.36 -2.58 -13.39
N VAL A 302 11.15 -1.64 -12.89
CA VAL A 302 11.26 -1.35 -11.46
C VAL A 302 10.36 -0.17 -11.11
N VAL A 303 9.47 -0.36 -10.14
CA VAL A 303 8.63 0.71 -9.58
C VAL A 303 9.14 1.01 -8.18
N ARG A 304 9.41 2.28 -7.86
CA ARG A 304 10.03 2.69 -6.59
C ARG A 304 9.21 3.73 -5.85
N THR A 305 9.14 3.60 -4.53
CA THR A 305 8.73 4.66 -3.61
C THR A 305 9.95 5.48 -3.16
N ARG A 306 9.91 6.80 -3.38
CA ARG A 306 11.02 7.72 -3.05
C ARG A 306 10.67 8.66 -1.90
N LYS A 307 9.47 9.22 -1.91
CA LYS A 307 9.01 10.24 -0.94
C LYS A 307 7.68 9.85 -0.29
N VAL A 308 7.45 8.55 -0.11
CA VAL A 308 6.24 8.02 0.53
C VAL A 308 6.61 7.55 1.94
N GLY A 309 5.81 7.98 2.92
CA GLY A 309 6.05 7.66 4.33
C GLY A 309 5.45 6.33 4.79
N HIS A 310 4.52 5.77 4.03
CA HIS A 310 3.83 4.51 4.31
C HIS A 310 3.81 3.65 3.03
N ALA A 311 3.07 2.54 3.04
CA ALA A 311 2.97 1.70 1.85
C ALA A 311 2.21 2.41 0.73
N PHE A 312 2.65 2.20 -0.51
CA PHE A 312 1.98 2.68 -1.71
C PHE A 312 1.33 1.53 -2.48
N PRO A 313 0.06 1.64 -2.90
CA PRO A 313 -0.89 2.70 -2.58
C PRO A 313 -1.34 2.63 -1.12
N GLY A 314 -1.55 3.78 -0.49
CA GLY A 314 -2.18 3.87 0.83
C GLY A 314 -3.70 4.01 0.73
N GLY A 315 -4.38 4.05 1.88
CA GLY A 315 -5.83 4.19 2.03
C GLY A 315 -6.58 2.91 1.67
N THR A 316 -7.81 3.06 1.18
CA THR A 316 -8.65 1.95 0.73
C THR A 316 -8.27 1.50 -0.68
N PHE A 317 -7.04 1.01 -0.85
CA PHE A 317 -6.48 0.62 -2.15
C PHE A 317 -7.13 -0.64 -2.76
N ASP A 318 -8.04 -1.28 -2.03
CA ASP A 318 -9.01 -2.25 -2.55
C ASP A 318 -10.11 -1.61 -3.42
N ALA A 319 -10.27 -0.28 -3.38
CA ALA A 319 -11.17 0.46 -4.27
C ALA A 319 -10.45 1.24 -5.38
N PHE A 320 -9.13 1.18 -5.50
CA PHE A 320 -8.38 2.02 -6.44
C PHE A 320 -7.94 1.21 -7.65
N ASP A 321 -7.84 1.87 -8.82
CA ASP A 321 -7.10 1.31 -9.95
C ASP A 321 -5.69 1.91 -9.94
N VAL A 322 -4.70 1.11 -9.54
CA VAL A 322 -3.28 1.47 -9.67
C VAL A 322 -2.58 0.34 -10.41
N TRP A 323 -1.96 0.65 -11.55
CA TRP A 323 -1.40 -0.39 -12.41
C TRP A 323 -0.19 0.11 -13.20
N VAL A 324 0.64 -0.84 -13.63
CA VAL A 324 1.70 -0.59 -14.61
C VAL A 324 1.17 -0.89 -16.00
N GLU A 325 1.20 0.11 -16.88
CA GLU A 325 0.95 -0.05 -18.31
C GLU A 325 2.30 -0.16 -19.03
N LEU A 326 2.50 -1.23 -19.80
CA LEU A 326 3.67 -1.42 -20.66
C LEU A 326 3.22 -1.58 -22.10
N GLN A 327 3.77 -0.75 -22.99
CA GLN A 327 3.50 -0.82 -24.43
C GLN A 327 4.82 -0.88 -25.21
N ALA A 328 4.92 -1.82 -26.15
CA ALA A 328 6.03 -1.90 -27.11
C ALA A 328 5.53 -1.65 -28.53
N LYS A 329 6.17 -0.72 -29.24
CA LYS A 329 5.87 -0.36 -30.63
C LYS A 329 7.11 -0.49 -31.48
N ASP A 330 6.99 -1.04 -32.68
CA ASP A 330 8.07 -0.99 -33.65
C ASP A 330 8.19 0.38 -34.33
N ASP A 331 9.28 0.61 -35.06
CA ASP A 331 9.51 1.84 -35.84
C ASP A 331 8.55 2.04 -37.02
N ARG A 332 7.69 1.06 -37.32
CA ARG A 332 6.57 1.18 -38.28
C ARG A 332 5.27 1.57 -37.59
N GLY A 333 5.28 1.79 -36.28
CA GLY A 333 4.11 2.14 -35.47
C GLY A 333 3.22 0.95 -35.09
N ARG A 334 3.61 -0.29 -35.41
CA ARG A 334 2.86 -1.49 -35.01
C ARG A 334 3.06 -1.75 -33.53
N ILE A 335 1.96 -1.91 -32.80
CA ILE A 335 1.99 -2.36 -31.40
C ILE A 335 2.33 -3.86 -31.39
N LEU A 336 3.46 -4.21 -30.79
CA LEU A 336 3.92 -5.59 -30.64
C LEU A 336 3.47 -6.20 -29.30
N PHE A 337 3.34 -5.36 -28.28
CA PHE A 337 2.98 -5.75 -26.93
C PHE A 337 2.19 -4.63 -26.26
N TRP A 338 1.15 -4.99 -25.51
CA TRP A 338 0.47 -4.05 -24.63
C TRP A 338 -0.14 -4.79 -23.44
N SER A 339 0.28 -4.42 -22.23
CA SER A 339 -0.36 -4.82 -20.97
C SER A 339 -0.82 -3.54 -20.24
N GLY A 340 -2.01 -3.56 -19.66
CA GLY A 340 -2.55 -2.41 -18.92
C GLY A 340 -3.31 -1.38 -19.76
N ALA A 341 -3.75 -1.76 -20.97
CA ALA A 341 -4.61 -0.93 -21.79
C ALA A 341 -6.00 -0.74 -21.12
N LEU A 342 -6.60 0.44 -21.27
CA LEU A 342 -7.99 0.65 -20.89
C LEU A 342 -8.93 0.20 -22.01
N GLN A 343 -10.05 -0.40 -21.64
CA GLN A 343 -11.13 -0.64 -22.60
C GLN A 343 -11.84 0.68 -22.91
N GLY A 344 -11.85 1.08 -24.19
CA GLY A 344 -12.47 2.34 -24.62
C GLY A 344 -11.91 3.58 -23.93
N GLN A 345 -12.73 4.61 -23.77
CA GLN A 345 -12.35 5.83 -23.04
C GLN A 345 -12.68 5.70 -21.55
N GLY A 346 -11.71 5.27 -20.74
CA GLY A 346 -11.84 5.22 -19.29
C GLY A 346 -12.58 4.00 -18.73
N GLY A 347 -12.70 2.91 -19.50
CA GLY A 347 -13.31 1.67 -19.05
C GLY A 347 -12.46 0.86 -18.04
N PRO A 348 -12.76 -0.44 -17.88
CA PRO A 348 -11.94 -1.36 -17.09
C PRO A 348 -10.48 -1.40 -17.56
N VAL A 349 -9.57 -1.61 -16.61
CA VAL A 349 -8.17 -1.92 -16.89
C VAL A 349 -8.07 -3.36 -17.40
N ASP A 350 -7.24 -3.59 -18.40
CA ASP A 350 -6.80 -4.92 -18.85
C ASP A 350 -6.57 -5.87 -17.66
N PRO A 351 -7.27 -7.02 -17.61
CA PRO A 351 -7.11 -7.99 -16.52
C PRO A 351 -5.67 -8.50 -16.34
N SER A 352 -4.88 -8.57 -17.42
CA SER A 352 -3.49 -9.05 -17.40
C SER A 352 -2.47 -8.01 -16.92
N ALA A 353 -2.93 -6.79 -16.57
CA ALA A 353 -2.09 -5.73 -16.07
C ALA A 353 -1.51 -6.05 -14.70
N HIS A 354 -0.28 -5.63 -14.45
CA HIS A 354 0.28 -5.60 -13.10
C HIS A 354 -0.45 -4.57 -12.25
N LYS A 355 -1.04 -4.98 -11.11
CA LYS A 355 -1.91 -4.13 -10.29
C LYS A 355 -1.41 -4.03 -8.85
N TYR A 356 -1.37 -2.79 -8.36
CA TYR A 356 -1.19 -2.51 -6.94
C TYR A 356 -2.54 -2.33 -6.26
N GLN A 357 -3.12 -3.43 -5.78
CA GLN A 357 -4.43 -3.44 -5.13
C GLN A 357 -4.51 -4.50 -4.02
N ALA A 358 -5.49 -4.37 -3.14
CA ALA A 358 -5.94 -5.46 -2.26
C ALA A 358 -7.23 -6.05 -2.82
N LEU A 359 -7.18 -7.32 -3.21
CA LEU A 359 -8.33 -8.00 -3.78
C LEU A 359 -8.99 -8.88 -2.72
N LEU A 360 -10.20 -8.49 -2.30
CA LEU A 360 -10.97 -9.16 -1.25
C LEU A 360 -12.16 -9.90 -1.87
N VAL A 361 -12.57 -10.99 -1.22
CA VAL A 361 -13.77 -11.75 -1.59
C VAL A 361 -14.70 -12.00 -0.40
N ASP A 362 -15.98 -12.16 -0.68
CA ASP A 362 -17.03 -12.50 0.28
C ASP A 362 -17.11 -14.02 0.56
N GLY A 363 -18.11 -14.43 1.35
CA GLY A 363 -18.34 -15.83 1.74
C GLY A 363 -18.69 -16.78 0.58
N HIS A 364 -19.03 -16.26 -0.60
CA HIS A 364 -19.28 -17.02 -1.83
C HIS A 364 -18.17 -16.86 -2.87
N SER A 365 -17.04 -16.26 -2.47
CA SER A 365 -15.91 -15.98 -3.36
C SER A 365 -16.25 -14.94 -4.44
N ASN A 366 -17.23 -14.06 -4.22
CA ASN A 366 -17.45 -12.89 -5.08
C ASN A 366 -16.48 -11.77 -4.70
N PRO A 367 -15.98 -10.99 -5.66
CA PRO A 367 -15.12 -9.84 -5.35
C PRO A 367 -15.88 -8.75 -4.59
N ILE A 368 -15.19 -8.09 -3.66
CA ILE A 368 -15.69 -6.89 -2.96
C ILE A 368 -15.44 -5.66 -3.85
N ASP A 369 -16.33 -5.41 -4.81
CA ASP A 369 -16.20 -4.35 -5.82
C ASP A 369 -17.21 -3.21 -5.68
N LYS A 370 -18.18 -3.34 -4.78
CA LYS A 370 -19.24 -2.35 -4.46
C LYS A 370 -18.93 -1.49 -3.24
N ARG A 371 -17.71 -1.60 -2.71
CA ARG A 371 -17.28 -0.99 -1.44
C ARG A 371 -18.02 -1.53 -0.20
N ASP A 372 -18.55 -2.75 -0.30
CA ASP A 372 -19.22 -3.55 0.73
C ASP A 372 -18.22 -4.32 1.61
N ALA A 373 -17.24 -3.60 2.16
CA ALA A 373 -16.11 -4.19 2.90
C ALA A 373 -16.53 -5.03 4.13
N TRP A 374 -17.72 -4.81 4.69
CA TRP A 374 -18.27 -5.64 5.78
C TRP A 374 -18.58 -7.08 5.36
N LEU A 375 -18.70 -7.36 4.06
CA LEU A 375 -18.88 -8.72 3.54
C LEU A 375 -17.56 -9.46 3.31
N ALA A 376 -16.40 -8.79 3.41
CA ALA A 376 -15.11 -9.42 3.16
C ALA A 376 -14.87 -10.61 4.10
N ARG A 377 -14.39 -11.72 3.55
CA ARG A 377 -14.06 -12.96 4.27
C ARG A 377 -12.64 -13.43 4.01
N ALA A 378 -12.18 -13.34 2.76
CA ALA A 378 -10.83 -13.73 2.37
C ALA A 378 -10.16 -12.66 1.50
N ARG A 379 -8.84 -12.76 1.37
CA ARG A 379 -8.00 -11.88 0.57
C ARG A 379 -7.25 -12.72 -0.46
N ILE A 380 -7.50 -12.47 -1.74
CA ILE A 380 -6.86 -13.19 -2.85
C ILE A 380 -5.37 -12.82 -2.93
N TYR A 381 -5.08 -11.52 -2.88
CA TYR A 381 -3.75 -10.95 -2.73
C TYR A 381 -3.85 -9.50 -2.23
N ALA A 382 -2.73 -8.96 -1.74
CA ALA A 382 -2.54 -7.54 -1.54
C ALA A 382 -1.14 -7.15 -2.03
N ARG A 383 -1.07 -6.24 -2.98
CA ARG A 383 0.19 -5.76 -3.53
C ARG A 383 0.35 -4.27 -3.27
N ALA A 384 1.36 -3.94 -2.48
CA ALA A 384 1.78 -2.58 -2.17
C ALA A 384 3.31 -2.55 -2.04
N ILE A 385 3.89 -1.39 -2.30
CA ILE A 385 5.33 -1.14 -2.20
C ILE A 385 5.59 -0.43 -0.86
N PRO A 386 6.41 -0.98 0.04
CA PRO A 386 6.79 -0.33 1.29
C PRO A 386 7.45 1.04 1.08
N PRO A 387 7.53 1.90 2.10
CA PRO A 387 8.20 3.20 1.99
C PRO A 387 9.70 3.04 1.79
N GLY A 388 10.25 3.77 0.81
CA GLY A 388 11.67 3.67 0.45
C GLY A 388 12.05 2.32 -0.15
N ALA A 389 11.12 1.58 -0.74
CA ALA A 389 11.37 0.28 -1.35
C ALA A 389 11.03 0.29 -2.85
N ALA A 390 11.19 -0.87 -3.48
CA ALA A 390 10.89 -1.08 -4.88
C ALA A 390 10.17 -2.41 -5.10
N ASP A 391 9.51 -2.52 -6.25
CA ASP A 391 8.93 -3.75 -6.79
C ASP A 391 9.42 -3.93 -8.23
N THR A 392 9.57 -5.18 -8.68
CA THR A 392 10.15 -5.53 -9.98
C THR A 392 9.15 -6.30 -10.82
N VAL A 393 8.53 -5.66 -11.80
CA VAL A 393 7.52 -6.28 -12.67
C VAL A 393 8.19 -6.95 -13.86
N HIS A 394 7.93 -8.24 -14.08
CA HIS A 394 8.51 -9.00 -15.16
C HIS A 394 7.54 -9.13 -16.35
N TYR A 395 8.00 -8.79 -17.55
CA TYR A 395 7.23 -8.89 -18.78
C TYR A 395 7.90 -9.81 -19.79
N ARG A 396 7.14 -10.74 -20.38
CA ARG A 396 7.62 -11.58 -21.48
C ARG A 396 7.22 -10.99 -22.82
N LEU A 397 8.21 -10.54 -23.58
CA LEU A 397 8.04 -9.92 -24.88
C LEU A 397 8.50 -10.88 -25.98
N HIS A 398 7.57 -11.24 -26.87
CA HIS A 398 7.90 -11.93 -28.12
C HIS A 398 8.31 -10.92 -29.19
N ILE A 399 9.48 -11.10 -29.81
CA ILE A 399 9.95 -10.24 -30.91
C ILE A 399 9.56 -10.87 -32.25
N PRO A 400 8.59 -10.31 -33.00
CA PRO A 400 8.13 -10.95 -34.24
C PRO A 400 9.21 -10.96 -35.33
N LYS A 401 9.16 -11.97 -36.21
CA LYS A 401 10.11 -12.08 -37.35
C LYS A 401 9.97 -10.93 -38.36
N ASP A 402 8.79 -10.33 -38.44
CA ASP A 402 8.42 -9.32 -39.42
C ASP A 402 8.41 -7.88 -38.86
N CYS A 403 8.82 -7.67 -37.61
CA CYS A 403 8.80 -6.34 -36.99
C CYS A 403 9.85 -5.38 -37.57
N GLY A 404 9.71 -4.09 -37.23
CA GLY A 404 10.68 -3.03 -37.53
C GLY A 404 12.10 -3.25 -37.00
N ASN A 405 13.03 -2.33 -37.29
CA ASN A 405 14.44 -2.41 -36.85
C ASN A 405 14.66 -1.83 -35.45
N ARG A 406 13.68 -1.13 -34.90
CA ARG A 406 13.68 -0.63 -33.52
C ARG A 406 12.36 -0.91 -32.85
N ILE A 407 12.40 -1.13 -31.54
CA ILE A 407 11.24 -1.27 -30.68
C ILE A 407 11.34 -0.21 -29.58
N THR A 408 10.39 0.71 -29.55
CA THR A 408 10.21 1.67 -28.45
C THR A 408 9.29 1.06 -27.42
N ILE A 409 9.76 1.00 -26.17
CA ILE A 409 9.01 0.48 -25.03
C ILE A 409 8.72 1.64 -24.09
N THR A 410 7.44 1.83 -23.77
CA THR A 410 6.97 2.84 -22.83
C THR A 410 6.34 2.14 -21.62
N ALA A 411 6.75 2.51 -20.42
CA ALA A 411 6.14 2.07 -19.17
C ALA A 411 5.50 3.28 -18.45
N LYS A 412 4.31 3.10 -17.88
CA LYS A 412 3.62 4.13 -17.09
C LYS A 412 3.08 3.51 -15.81
N LEU A 413 3.26 4.22 -14.69
CA LEU A 413 2.53 3.94 -13.47
C LEU A 413 1.27 4.80 -13.46
N ASN A 414 0.11 4.17 -13.57
CA ASN A 414 -1.18 4.83 -13.69
C ASN A 414 -1.95 4.77 -12.36
N TYR A 415 -2.73 5.81 -12.08
CA TYR A 415 -3.59 5.92 -10.90
C TYR A 415 -4.98 6.45 -11.26
N ARG A 416 -6.02 5.75 -10.81
CA ARG A 416 -7.41 6.20 -10.83
C ARG A 416 -8.05 5.92 -9.46
N LYS A 417 -8.62 6.96 -8.85
CA LYS A 417 -9.06 6.95 -7.44
C LYS A 417 -10.10 5.87 -7.13
N PHE A 418 -11.00 5.56 -8.06
CA PHE A 418 -11.99 4.49 -7.86
C PHE A 418 -11.96 3.53 -9.04
N THR A 419 -12.11 2.24 -8.75
CA THR A 419 -12.23 1.23 -9.81
C THR A 419 -13.38 1.56 -10.75
N TRP A 420 -13.25 1.13 -12.01
CA TRP A 420 -14.32 1.33 -12.98
C TRP A 420 -15.66 0.77 -12.47
N TYR A 421 -15.67 -0.47 -11.97
CA TYR A 421 -16.90 -1.12 -11.49
C TYR A 421 -17.54 -0.34 -10.33
N ASN A 422 -16.76 0.02 -9.31
CA ASN A 422 -17.28 0.79 -8.18
C ASN A 422 -17.84 2.15 -8.63
N THR A 423 -17.22 2.79 -9.63
CA THR A 423 -17.74 4.03 -10.21
C THR A 423 -19.09 3.82 -10.90
N GLN A 424 -19.24 2.75 -11.68
CA GLN A 424 -20.53 2.41 -12.29
C GLN A 424 -21.60 2.12 -11.24
N PHE A 425 -21.24 1.35 -10.21
CA PHE A 425 -22.13 0.98 -9.12
C PHE A 425 -22.57 2.21 -8.30
N ALA A 426 -21.63 3.06 -7.87
CA ALA A 426 -21.92 4.21 -7.01
C ALA A 426 -22.84 5.25 -7.67
N PHE A 427 -22.82 5.34 -9.01
CA PHE A 427 -23.65 6.30 -9.75
C PHE A 427 -24.93 5.68 -10.32
N GLY A 428 -24.84 4.51 -10.95
CA GLY A 428 -25.96 3.91 -11.68
C GLY A 428 -26.35 2.51 -11.20
N GLY A 429 -25.76 2.01 -10.12
CA GLY A 429 -25.96 0.63 -9.66
C GLY A 429 -27.38 0.35 -9.20
N ARG A 430 -28.02 -0.66 -9.82
CA ARG A 430 -29.27 -1.24 -9.33
C ARG A 430 -29.30 -2.77 -9.50
N PRO A 431 -29.88 -3.53 -8.56
CA PRO A 431 -30.07 -4.96 -8.72
C PRO A 431 -30.96 -5.30 -9.92
N VAL A 432 -30.66 -6.39 -10.64
CA VAL A 432 -31.56 -6.94 -11.67
C VAL A 432 -32.68 -7.70 -11.00
N MET A 433 -33.90 -7.18 -11.08
CA MET A 433 -35.10 -7.81 -10.52
C MET A 433 -35.87 -8.62 -11.59
N PRO A 434 -35.90 -9.97 -11.56
CA PRO A 434 -36.81 -10.75 -12.41
C PRO A 434 -38.30 -10.38 -12.22
N GLY A 435 -38.97 -9.97 -13.32
CA GLY A 435 -40.43 -10.04 -13.43
C GLY A 435 -41.29 -8.84 -12.96
N ARG A 436 -40.73 -7.64 -12.72
CA ARG A 436 -41.55 -6.42 -12.48
C ARG A 436 -41.14 -5.24 -13.36
N PRO A 437 -42.08 -4.47 -13.94
CA PRO A 437 -41.77 -3.18 -14.55
C PRO A 437 -41.30 -2.19 -13.47
N ASN A 438 -40.24 -1.45 -13.78
CA ASN A 438 -39.61 -0.45 -12.93
C ASN A 438 -40.63 0.53 -12.33
N TYR A 439 -40.71 0.61 -11.01
CA TYR A 439 -41.23 1.80 -10.32
C TYR A 439 -40.15 2.40 -9.43
N SER A 440 -39.65 3.56 -9.84
CA SER A 440 -39.11 4.59 -8.96
C SER A 440 -40.25 5.52 -8.58
N ARG A 441 -40.54 5.71 -7.29
CA ARG A 441 -41.09 6.99 -6.83
C ARG A 441 -40.83 7.34 -5.36
N HIS A 442 -40.61 6.38 -4.49
CA HIS A 442 -40.12 6.63 -3.13
C HIS A 442 -39.06 5.59 -2.77
N GLY A 443 -37.79 6.00 -2.85
CA GLY A 443 -36.65 5.16 -2.55
C GLY A 443 -36.66 4.71 -1.10
N PHE A 444 -37.03 3.45 -0.88
CA PHE A 444 -36.74 2.70 0.32
C PHE A 444 -36.60 1.21 -0.04
N ILE A 445 -35.48 0.63 0.36
CA ILE A 445 -35.51 -0.65 1.08
C ILE A 445 -35.23 -0.25 2.53
N GLU A 446 -36.27 -0.25 3.35
CA GLU A 446 -36.15 -0.16 4.80
C GLU A 446 -35.36 -1.35 5.32
N GLY A 447 -34.39 -1.07 6.21
CA GLY A 447 -33.61 -2.10 6.87
C GLY A 447 -32.53 -2.72 5.97
N VAL A 448 -31.28 -2.31 6.18
CA VAL A 448 -30.19 -3.29 6.24
C VAL A 448 -30.40 -4.11 7.51
N GLY A 449 -31.53 -4.79 7.56
CA GLY A 449 -31.87 -5.84 8.49
C GLY A 449 -31.41 -7.12 7.85
N VAL A 450 -30.66 -7.89 8.62
CA VAL A 450 -30.35 -9.28 8.33
C VAL A 450 -31.66 -9.98 7.91
N GLY A 451 -31.77 -10.31 6.62
CA GLY A 451 -32.81 -11.15 6.01
C GLY A 451 -34.19 -10.54 5.82
N LEU A 452 -34.60 -10.32 4.55
CA LEU A 452 -35.97 -10.57 4.10
C LEU A 452 -35.98 -11.12 2.66
N ASN A 453 -36.48 -12.35 2.53
CA ASN A 453 -36.79 -13.11 1.31
C ASN A 453 -38.12 -12.56 0.72
N HIS A 454 -38.48 -12.56 -0.57
CA HIS A 454 -38.36 -13.55 -1.63
C HIS A 454 -38.37 -12.89 -3.01
N SER A 455 -37.75 -13.57 -3.98
CA SER A 455 -37.48 -13.18 -5.38
C SER A 455 -36.24 -12.30 -5.53
N THR A 456 -35.22 -12.86 -6.21
CA THR A 456 -33.96 -12.22 -6.71
C THR A 456 -32.67 -12.31 -5.85
N GLY A 457 -32.40 -13.48 -5.23
CA GLY A 457 -31.07 -13.87 -4.68
C GLY A 457 -30.67 -13.22 -3.33
N PRO A 458 -30.06 -13.96 -2.38
CA PRO A 458 -29.97 -13.51 -0.99
C PRO A 458 -28.71 -12.66 -0.76
N VAL A 459 -28.87 -11.35 -0.58
CA VAL A 459 -27.88 -10.59 0.21
C VAL A 459 -27.94 -11.13 1.62
N THR A 460 -26.81 -11.55 2.15
CA THR A 460 -26.69 -12.01 3.54
C THR A 460 -25.73 -11.12 4.30
N SER A 461 -25.52 -11.43 5.58
CA SER A 461 -24.43 -10.83 6.34
C SER A 461 -23.04 -11.24 5.84
N SER A 462 -22.94 -12.18 4.89
CA SER A 462 -21.68 -12.79 4.45
C SER A 462 -21.40 -12.75 2.95
N TRP A 463 -22.38 -12.44 2.10
CA TRP A 463 -22.20 -12.32 0.65
C TRP A 463 -23.33 -11.54 -0.02
N ASP A 464 -23.09 -11.09 -1.25
CA ASP A 464 -24.09 -10.43 -2.11
C ASP A 464 -23.97 -10.94 -3.56
N ASP A 465 -24.85 -11.87 -3.92
CA ASP A 465 -24.93 -12.52 -5.24
C ASP A 465 -25.81 -11.75 -6.25
N ARG A 466 -26.29 -10.55 -5.91
CA ARG A 466 -27.24 -9.86 -6.80
C ARG A 466 -26.55 -9.45 -8.10
N PRO A 467 -27.09 -9.83 -9.26
CA PRO A 467 -26.65 -9.25 -10.52
C PRO A 467 -26.95 -7.75 -10.53
N MET A 468 -25.99 -6.95 -11.01
CA MET A 468 -26.10 -5.50 -11.08
C MET A 468 -26.24 -4.99 -12.51
N ARG A 469 -27.02 -3.92 -12.68
CA ARG A 469 -27.02 -3.06 -13.87
C ARG A 469 -26.62 -1.64 -13.49
N PHE A 470 -26.15 -0.88 -14.48
CA PHE A 470 -25.62 0.47 -14.31
C PHE A 470 -26.45 1.53 -15.05
N ASP A 471 -27.78 1.40 -14.95
CA ASP A 471 -28.77 2.26 -15.59
C ASP A 471 -29.79 2.82 -14.56
N GLY A 472 -29.34 3.00 -13.32
CA GLY A 472 -30.09 3.63 -12.23
C GLY A 472 -30.37 5.12 -12.45
N ASP A 473 -31.27 5.67 -11.62
CA ASP A 473 -31.65 7.08 -11.69
C ASP A 473 -30.49 8.00 -11.24
N LEU A 474 -29.98 8.80 -12.16
CA LEU A 474 -28.89 9.74 -11.94
C LEU A 474 -29.35 11.10 -11.39
N SER A 475 -30.64 11.27 -11.09
CA SER A 475 -31.16 12.50 -10.46
C SER A 475 -30.83 12.58 -8.96
N VAL A 476 -30.55 11.44 -8.32
CA VAL A 476 -30.30 11.33 -6.88
C VAL A 476 -28.82 11.24 -6.51
N VAL A 477 -27.91 11.20 -7.49
CA VAL A 477 -26.47 11.11 -7.24
C VAL A 477 -25.87 12.48 -6.92
N ALA A 478 -24.92 12.49 -5.99
CA ALA A 478 -24.21 13.68 -5.57
C ALA A 478 -23.09 14.06 -6.58
N ALA A 479 -23.48 14.47 -7.79
CA ALA A 479 -22.57 14.97 -8.82
C ALA A 479 -23.22 16.08 -9.66
N ASN A 480 -22.39 16.96 -10.21
CA ASN A 480 -22.89 18.08 -11.03
C ASN A 480 -23.46 17.57 -12.36
N ASP A 481 -22.79 16.61 -12.98
CA ASP A 481 -23.25 15.98 -14.21
C ASP A 481 -24.11 14.75 -13.86
N ARG A 482 -25.35 14.71 -14.37
CA ARG A 482 -26.25 13.54 -14.24
C ARG A 482 -25.86 12.40 -15.19
N LYS A 483 -24.58 12.04 -15.20
CA LYS A 483 -24.00 10.95 -16.00
C LYS A 483 -23.01 10.17 -15.14
N ILE A 484 -22.79 8.90 -15.46
CA ILE A 484 -21.70 8.14 -14.83
C ILE A 484 -20.38 8.72 -15.34
N PRO A 485 -19.47 9.18 -14.47
CA PRO A 485 -18.26 9.87 -14.89
C PRO A 485 -17.18 8.87 -15.34
N ASN A 486 -16.46 9.22 -16.41
CA ASN A 486 -15.17 8.61 -16.71
C ASN A 486 -14.12 9.30 -15.85
N LEU A 487 -13.80 8.71 -14.70
CA LEU A 487 -12.84 9.29 -13.76
C LEU A 487 -11.45 9.43 -14.38
N PRO A 488 -10.71 10.50 -14.04
CA PRO A 488 -9.42 10.79 -14.66
C PRO A 488 -8.36 9.78 -14.22
N VAL A 489 -7.56 9.33 -15.20
CA VAL A 489 -6.33 8.57 -14.96
C VAL A 489 -5.17 9.54 -14.86
N THR A 490 -4.42 9.46 -13.76
CA THR A 490 -3.21 10.24 -13.53
C THR A 490 -2.01 9.34 -13.74
N VAL A 491 -1.21 9.62 -14.76
CA VAL A 491 0.13 9.03 -14.92
C VAL A 491 1.01 9.61 -13.81
N LEU A 492 1.46 8.77 -12.88
CA LEU A 492 2.29 9.14 -11.73
C LEU A 492 3.76 9.26 -12.13
N ALA A 493 4.23 8.30 -12.94
CA ALA A 493 5.57 8.23 -13.48
C ALA A 493 5.55 7.56 -14.85
N ARG A 494 6.53 7.88 -15.70
CA ARG A 494 6.71 7.31 -17.03
C ARG A 494 8.19 7.10 -17.31
N ASP A 495 8.50 6.03 -18.01
CA ASP A 495 9.80 5.80 -18.60
C ASP A 495 9.68 5.26 -20.02
N GLU A 496 10.74 5.43 -20.82
CA GLU A 496 10.78 5.03 -22.23
C GLU A 496 12.19 4.64 -22.67
N VAL A 497 12.31 3.46 -23.28
CA VAL A 497 13.57 2.94 -23.80
C VAL A 497 13.40 2.43 -25.23
N THR A 498 14.47 2.47 -26.01
CA THR A 498 14.47 1.93 -27.38
C THR A 498 15.46 0.79 -27.50
N LEU A 499 15.00 -0.35 -28.00
CA LEU A 499 15.81 -1.51 -28.32
C LEU A 499 16.05 -1.59 -29.84
N ASN A 500 17.28 -1.92 -30.23
CA ASN A 500 17.60 -2.27 -31.61
C ASN A 500 17.13 -3.70 -31.88
N VAL A 501 16.64 -3.97 -33.09
CA VAL A 501 16.27 -5.33 -33.50
C VAL A 501 17.20 -5.80 -34.60
N VAL A 502 17.79 -6.97 -34.39
CA VAL A 502 18.75 -7.58 -35.33
C VAL A 502 18.33 -8.99 -35.71
N ASP A 503 18.82 -9.47 -36.85
CA ASP A 503 18.48 -10.83 -37.34
C ASP A 503 19.26 -11.93 -36.59
N LYS A 504 20.51 -11.65 -36.20
CA LYS A 504 21.41 -12.59 -35.50
C LYS A 504 22.35 -11.83 -34.56
N ASP A 505 22.87 -12.56 -33.57
CA ASP A 505 23.91 -12.10 -32.63
C ASP A 505 23.61 -10.73 -31.97
N PRO A 506 22.55 -10.66 -31.14
CA PRO A 506 22.22 -9.44 -30.43
C PRO A 506 23.25 -9.08 -29.35
N ALA A 507 24.18 -9.97 -28.99
CA ALA A 507 25.27 -9.67 -28.07
C ALA A 507 26.29 -8.74 -28.74
N ARG A 508 26.72 -9.03 -29.97
CA ARG A 508 27.63 -8.16 -30.74
C ARG A 508 27.03 -6.79 -31.07
N ALA A 509 25.72 -6.74 -31.29
CA ALA A 509 25.00 -5.48 -31.54
C ALA A 509 24.67 -4.68 -30.26
N THR A 510 24.95 -5.23 -29.08
CA THR A 510 24.84 -4.52 -27.81
C THR A 510 26.19 -3.89 -27.48
N ALA A 511 26.23 -2.56 -27.34
CA ALA A 511 27.48 -1.85 -27.11
C ALA A 511 27.92 -1.92 -25.63
N PRO A 512 29.21 -1.76 -25.33
CA PRO A 512 29.68 -1.49 -23.97
C PRO A 512 28.96 -0.27 -23.38
N ARG A 513 28.61 -0.35 -22.09
CA ARG A 513 27.81 0.67 -21.40
C ARG A 513 28.69 1.46 -20.45
N LYS A 514 28.57 2.80 -20.50
CA LYS A 514 29.23 3.68 -19.53
C LYS A 514 28.29 3.88 -18.36
N LEU A 515 28.69 3.39 -17.19
CA LEU A 515 27.89 3.51 -15.97
C LEU A 515 28.06 4.90 -15.35
N ASP A 516 26.96 5.44 -14.85
CA ASP A 516 26.97 6.47 -13.81
C ASP A 516 27.01 5.74 -12.47
N ILE A 517 28.16 5.78 -11.79
CA ILE A 517 28.40 4.97 -10.58
C ILE A 517 27.31 5.22 -9.53
N VAL A 518 26.92 6.48 -9.29
CA VAL A 518 25.98 6.83 -8.21
C VAL A 518 24.55 6.47 -8.57
N GLN A 519 24.12 6.78 -9.80
CA GLN A 519 22.75 6.47 -10.21
C GLN A 519 22.56 4.97 -10.44
N ASP A 520 23.53 4.33 -11.10
CA ASP A 520 23.37 2.94 -11.51
C ASP A 520 23.56 1.98 -10.32
N ARG A 521 24.40 2.30 -9.32
CA ARG A 521 24.43 1.51 -8.07
C ARG A 521 23.08 1.55 -7.35
N GLU A 522 22.39 2.71 -7.33
CA GLU A 522 21.08 2.84 -6.71
C GLU A 522 20.01 2.06 -7.48
N ARG A 523 20.03 2.11 -8.82
CA ARG A 523 19.10 1.34 -9.67
C ARG A 523 19.29 -0.17 -9.51
N TRP A 524 20.53 -0.66 -9.48
CA TRP A 524 20.83 -2.05 -9.16
C TRP A 524 20.40 -2.45 -7.75
N ASN A 525 20.56 -1.54 -6.78
CA ASN A 525 20.11 -1.75 -5.41
C ASN A 525 18.57 -1.83 -5.35
N ASP A 526 17.85 -0.94 -6.03
CA ASP A 526 16.38 -0.95 -6.09
C ASP A 526 15.85 -2.22 -6.78
N TYR A 527 16.49 -2.63 -7.89
CA TYR A 527 16.18 -3.89 -8.57
C TYR A 527 16.37 -5.10 -7.64
N GLY A 528 17.49 -5.14 -6.90
CA GLY A 528 17.75 -6.16 -5.88
C GLY A 528 16.73 -6.14 -4.73
N ILE A 529 16.30 -4.96 -4.29
CA ILE A 529 15.28 -4.78 -3.26
C ILE A 529 13.94 -5.36 -3.73
N GLY A 530 13.50 -5.04 -4.95
CA GLY A 530 12.26 -5.57 -5.51
C GLY A 530 12.29 -7.10 -5.59
N LEU A 531 13.37 -7.67 -6.12
CA LEU A 531 13.55 -9.13 -6.19
C LEU A 531 13.58 -9.79 -4.79
N MET A 532 14.24 -9.17 -3.82
CA MET A 532 14.29 -9.68 -2.44
C MET A 532 12.89 -9.69 -1.81
N LEU A 533 12.11 -8.62 -1.99
CA LEU A 533 10.76 -8.52 -1.43
C LEU A 533 9.77 -9.50 -2.09
N GLN A 534 10.05 -9.94 -3.32
CA GLN A 534 9.31 -11.02 -3.99
C GLN A 534 9.74 -12.42 -3.56
N GLY A 535 10.87 -12.54 -2.84
CA GLY A 535 11.46 -13.83 -2.44
C GLY A 535 12.38 -14.46 -3.49
N ASP A 536 12.72 -13.77 -4.58
CA ASP A 536 13.73 -14.22 -5.56
C ASP A 536 15.14 -13.91 -5.04
N PHE A 537 15.54 -14.63 -3.98
CA PHE A 537 16.83 -14.45 -3.31
C PHE A 537 18.01 -14.73 -4.23
N TYR A 538 17.85 -15.64 -5.21
CA TYR A 538 18.88 -15.96 -6.18
C TYR A 538 19.20 -14.75 -7.07
N ARG A 539 18.19 -14.13 -7.69
CA ARG A 539 18.43 -12.94 -8.52
C ARG A 539 18.78 -11.72 -7.68
N ALA A 540 18.17 -11.55 -6.51
CA ALA A 540 18.50 -10.46 -5.59
C ALA A 540 19.98 -10.48 -5.16
N THR A 541 20.51 -11.66 -4.82
CA THR A 541 21.94 -11.85 -4.49
C THR A 541 22.85 -11.38 -5.62
N ARG A 542 22.53 -11.73 -6.87
CA ARG A 542 23.32 -11.29 -8.04
C ARG A 542 23.24 -9.79 -8.24
N ALA A 543 22.06 -9.19 -8.05
CA ALA A 543 21.89 -7.74 -8.13
C ALA A 543 22.73 -7.00 -7.07
N PHE A 544 22.73 -7.44 -5.80
CA PHE A 544 23.54 -6.81 -4.76
C PHE A 544 25.05 -7.03 -4.96
N ARG A 545 25.48 -8.17 -5.50
CA ARG A 545 26.89 -8.34 -5.92
C ARG A 545 27.29 -7.35 -7.02
N GLN A 546 26.37 -7.00 -7.91
CA GLN A 546 26.63 -5.96 -8.91
C GLN A 546 26.75 -4.58 -8.26
N VAL A 547 25.96 -4.28 -7.23
CA VAL A 547 26.12 -3.05 -6.42
C VAL A 547 27.51 -3.01 -5.79
N GLU A 548 27.95 -4.09 -5.16
CA GLU A 548 29.29 -4.19 -4.55
C GLU A 548 30.42 -4.02 -5.57
N ALA A 549 30.24 -4.53 -6.79
CA ALA A 549 31.21 -4.37 -7.87
C ALA A 549 31.28 -2.93 -8.40
N ILE A 550 30.16 -2.21 -8.43
CA ILE A 550 30.09 -0.81 -8.87
C ILE A 550 30.59 0.15 -7.79
N SER A 551 30.33 -0.13 -6.51
CA SER A 551 30.70 0.73 -5.38
C SER A 551 31.13 -0.10 -4.18
N PRO A 552 32.40 -0.56 -4.13
CA PRO A 552 32.92 -1.38 -3.04
C PRO A 552 33.09 -0.62 -1.72
N ASP A 553 33.00 0.71 -1.75
CA ASP A 553 33.08 1.63 -0.63
C ASP A 553 31.70 2.03 -0.07
N TRP A 554 30.60 1.51 -0.64
CA TRP A 554 29.24 1.85 -0.23
C TRP A 554 28.65 0.78 0.72
N PRO A 555 28.52 1.06 2.04
CA PRO A 555 28.09 0.07 3.03
C PRO A 555 26.76 -0.61 2.71
N GLU A 556 25.82 0.12 2.14
CA GLU A 556 24.44 -0.32 1.92
C GLU A 556 24.31 -1.51 0.96
N GLY A 557 25.21 -1.64 -0.02
CA GLY A 557 25.28 -2.81 -0.88
C GLY A 557 25.49 -4.10 -0.08
N TYR A 558 26.47 -4.07 0.84
CA TYR A 558 26.77 -5.19 1.74
C TYR A 558 25.66 -5.46 2.75
N VAL A 559 24.98 -4.42 3.25
CA VAL A 559 23.83 -4.59 4.15
C VAL A 559 22.70 -5.33 3.45
N ASN A 560 22.34 -4.93 2.22
CA ASN A 560 21.25 -5.57 1.50
C ASN A 560 21.63 -6.98 1.01
N PHE A 561 22.88 -7.21 0.62
CA PHE A 561 23.39 -8.57 0.40
C PHE A 561 23.25 -9.43 1.68
N GLY A 562 23.70 -8.92 2.83
CA GLY A 562 23.58 -9.61 4.12
C GLY A 562 22.14 -9.94 4.48
N ARG A 563 21.20 -9.02 4.21
CA ARG A 563 19.75 -9.25 4.42
C ARG A 563 19.20 -10.38 3.57
N VAL A 564 19.55 -10.44 2.28
CA VAL A 564 19.16 -11.56 1.42
C VAL A 564 19.74 -12.87 1.95
N ARG A 565 21.02 -12.88 2.36
CA ARG A 565 21.67 -14.07 2.90
C ARG A 565 21.04 -14.55 4.21
N LEU A 566 20.59 -13.64 5.08
CA LEU A 566 19.81 -13.99 6.27
C LEU A 566 18.51 -14.68 5.90
N GLN A 567 17.74 -14.12 4.97
CA GLN A 567 16.46 -14.69 4.53
C GLN A 567 16.62 -16.04 3.82
N GLU A 568 17.73 -16.23 3.08
CA GLU A 568 18.08 -17.50 2.46
C GLU A 568 18.57 -18.56 3.47
N GLY A 569 18.95 -18.15 4.69
CA GLY A 569 19.53 -19.02 5.71
C GLY A 569 21.06 -19.18 5.65
N SER A 570 21.74 -18.42 4.79
CA SER A 570 23.20 -18.40 4.65
C SER A 570 23.83 -17.45 5.69
N ILE A 571 23.69 -17.79 6.97
CA ILE A 571 23.95 -16.87 8.10
C ILE A 571 25.42 -16.41 8.16
N ASN A 572 26.39 -17.28 7.88
CA ASN A 572 27.81 -16.91 7.91
C ASN A 572 28.18 -15.88 6.82
N GLU A 573 27.62 -16.01 5.61
CA GLU A 573 27.82 -15.00 4.56
C GLU A 573 27.17 -13.67 4.94
N ALA A 574 26.01 -13.71 5.62
CA ALA A 574 25.37 -12.51 6.11
C ALA A 574 26.24 -11.77 7.14
N VAL A 575 26.77 -12.48 8.14
CA VAL A 575 27.67 -11.91 9.16
C VAL A 575 28.88 -11.24 8.49
N ALA A 576 29.55 -11.93 7.56
CA ALA A 576 30.72 -11.39 6.87
C ALA A 576 30.42 -10.09 6.09
N ALA A 577 29.27 -10.03 5.41
CA ALA A 577 28.85 -8.84 4.69
C ALA A 577 28.51 -7.68 5.64
N LEU A 578 27.81 -7.98 6.74
CA LEU A 578 27.44 -6.97 7.75
C LEU A 578 28.67 -6.44 8.49
N ASP A 579 29.65 -7.28 8.81
CA ASP A 579 30.94 -6.86 9.38
C ASP A 579 31.67 -5.91 8.43
N LYS A 580 31.68 -6.20 7.13
CA LYS A 580 32.26 -5.32 6.11
C LYS A 580 31.56 -3.96 6.06
N ALA A 581 30.22 -3.92 6.11
CA ALA A 581 29.47 -2.67 6.19
C ALA A 581 29.81 -1.87 7.45
N LEU A 582 29.91 -2.53 8.62
CA LEU A 582 30.28 -1.90 9.89
C LEU A 582 31.69 -1.29 9.85
N ALA A 583 32.65 -1.98 9.24
CA ALA A 583 34.00 -1.47 9.04
C ALA A 583 34.03 -0.23 8.13
N LEU A 584 33.24 -0.24 7.04
CA LEU A 584 33.16 0.90 6.14
C LEU A 584 32.62 2.16 6.82
N TYR A 585 31.60 2.05 7.68
CA TYR A 585 31.10 3.19 8.46
C TYR A 585 32.15 3.82 9.38
N ALA A 586 33.09 3.03 9.89
CA ALA A 586 34.19 3.54 10.72
C ALA A 586 35.20 4.33 9.89
N THR A 587 35.45 3.90 8.65
CA THR A 587 36.39 4.56 7.73
C THR A 587 35.82 5.78 7.01
N HIS A 588 34.50 5.79 6.74
CA HIS A 588 33.82 6.84 5.98
C HIS A 588 32.55 7.33 6.71
N PRO A 589 32.69 7.99 7.88
CA PRO A 589 31.53 8.47 8.62
C PRO A 589 30.85 9.65 7.91
N THR A 590 29.51 9.64 7.95
CA THR A 590 28.64 10.71 7.49
C THR A 590 27.69 11.09 8.63
N PRO A 591 26.95 12.22 8.56
CA PRO A 591 25.97 12.53 9.59
C PRO A 591 24.82 11.50 9.66
N MET A 592 24.62 10.68 8.62
CA MET A 592 23.68 9.55 8.63
C MET A 592 24.24 8.28 9.29
N THR A 593 25.54 8.18 9.53
CA THR A 593 26.19 6.97 10.04
C THR A 593 25.55 6.38 11.30
N PRO A 594 25.09 7.15 12.32
CA PRO A 594 24.42 6.56 13.48
C PRO A 594 23.20 5.71 13.11
N TYR A 595 22.36 6.19 12.20
CA TYR A 595 21.14 5.51 11.74
C TYR A 595 21.46 4.33 10.82
N LEU A 596 22.38 4.52 9.88
CA LEU A 596 22.80 3.47 8.95
C LEU A 596 23.51 2.32 9.67
N LYS A 597 24.36 2.63 10.65
CA LYS A 597 25.02 1.66 11.53
C LYS A 597 24.01 0.93 12.41
N ALA A 598 23.06 1.63 13.03
CA ALA A 598 22.01 1.00 13.83
C ALA A 598 21.17 0.01 13.00
N ARG A 599 20.83 0.36 11.75
CA ARG A 599 20.21 -0.58 10.83
C ARG A 599 21.06 -1.83 10.57
N THR A 600 22.35 -1.66 10.31
CA THR A 600 23.25 -2.79 10.10
C THR A 600 23.35 -3.67 11.35
N LEU A 601 23.44 -3.06 12.53
CA LEU A 601 23.47 -3.76 13.82
C LEU A 601 22.16 -4.50 14.10
N PHE A 602 21.01 -3.98 13.64
CA PHE A 602 19.74 -4.71 13.73
C PHE A 602 19.84 -6.07 13.02
N PHE A 603 20.26 -6.07 11.74
CA PHE A 603 20.40 -7.31 10.97
C PHE A 603 21.56 -8.18 11.47
N TYR A 604 22.61 -7.58 12.01
CA TYR A 604 23.70 -8.31 12.65
C TYR A 604 23.23 -9.06 13.90
N GLY A 605 22.42 -8.41 14.74
CA GLY A 605 21.79 -9.04 15.90
C GLY A 605 20.88 -10.20 15.49
N LEU A 606 20.13 -10.08 14.39
CA LEU A 606 19.36 -11.20 13.84
C LEU A 606 20.27 -12.37 13.44
N ALA A 607 21.37 -12.10 12.73
CA ALA A 607 22.35 -13.11 12.35
C ALA A 607 22.92 -13.84 13.58
N LEU A 608 23.30 -13.09 14.61
CA LEU A 608 23.82 -13.62 15.87
C LEU A 608 22.77 -14.45 16.60
N LYS A 609 21.51 -14.03 16.62
CA LYS A 609 20.40 -14.80 17.19
C LYS A 609 20.25 -16.15 16.48
N GLU A 610 20.28 -16.18 15.16
CA GLU A 610 20.20 -17.44 14.39
C GLU A 610 21.42 -18.36 14.65
N LEU A 611 22.57 -17.80 15.01
CA LEU A 611 23.75 -18.55 15.48
C LEU A 611 23.68 -18.96 16.96
N GLY A 612 22.60 -18.64 17.68
CA GLY A 612 22.43 -18.90 19.12
C GLY A 612 23.24 -17.98 20.03
N GLN A 613 23.84 -16.91 19.50
CA GLN A 613 24.69 -15.97 20.24
C GLN A 613 23.86 -14.83 20.84
N TYR A 614 22.94 -15.18 21.74
CA TYR A 614 21.92 -14.28 22.27
C TYR A 614 22.46 -13.04 22.99
N ASP A 615 23.49 -13.18 23.82
CA ASP A 615 24.04 -12.03 24.56
C ASP A 615 24.69 -11.01 23.62
N ARG A 616 25.38 -11.47 22.58
CA ARG A 616 25.95 -10.60 21.54
C ARG A 616 24.84 -9.95 20.70
N ALA A 617 23.77 -10.67 20.41
CA ALA A 617 22.61 -10.11 19.72
C ALA A 617 21.97 -8.97 20.53
N LEU A 618 21.75 -9.19 21.83
CA LEU A 618 21.23 -8.17 22.74
C LEU A 618 22.16 -6.95 22.86
N GLN A 619 23.48 -7.15 22.93
CA GLN A 619 24.46 -6.04 22.94
C GLN A 619 24.43 -5.21 21.65
N ALA A 620 24.29 -5.86 20.49
CA ALA A 620 24.12 -5.16 19.22
C ALA A 620 22.79 -4.37 19.20
N TRP A 621 21.70 -5.00 19.62
CA TRP A 621 20.38 -4.38 19.68
C TRP A 621 20.24 -3.27 20.72
N GLU A 622 21.02 -3.29 21.80
CA GLU A 622 21.11 -2.17 22.73
C GLU A 622 21.60 -0.89 22.03
N GLN A 623 22.59 -1.01 21.15
CA GLN A 623 23.07 0.12 20.35
C GLN A 623 22.00 0.60 19.36
N VAL A 624 21.21 -0.32 18.80
CA VAL A 624 20.08 0.05 17.93
C VAL A 624 19.02 0.81 18.73
N ARG A 625 18.68 0.33 19.93
CA ARG A 625 17.69 0.93 20.83
C ARG A 625 18.02 2.36 21.22
N ASN A 626 19.31 2.68 21.37
CA ASN A 626 19.76 4.05 21.65
C ASN A 626 19.48 5.03 20.50
N VAL A 627 19.32 4.53 19.27
CA VAL A 627 18.98 5.34 18.09
C VAL A 627 17.49 5.26 17.77
N PHE A 628 16.90 4.07 17.89
CA PHE A 628 15.51 3.77 17.58
C PHE A 628 14.80 3.16 18.80
N PRO A 629 14.52 3.95 19.85
CA PRO A 629 13.91 3.43 21.07
C PRO A 629 12.50 2.90 20.87
N ASP A 630 11.79 3.38 19.83
CA ASP A 630 10.41 3.00 19.54
C ASP A 630 10.29 2.09 18.31
N ASP A 631 11.36 1.46 17.83
CA ASP A 631 11.23 0.44 16.77
C ASP A 631 10.53 -0.81 17.34
N ARG A 632 9.29 -1.08 16.89
CA ARG A 632 8.48 -2.20 17.41
C ARG A 632 9.13 -3.56 17.16
N GLU A 633 9.74 -3.75 15.99
CA GLU A 633 10.36 -5.03 15.63
C GLU A 633 11.60 -5.29 16.49
N LEU A 634 12.45 -4.29 16.70
CA LEU A 634 13.59 -4.39 17.60
C LEU A 634 13.15 -4.82 19.01
N ARG A 635 12.11 -4.18 19.54
CA ARG A 635 11.53 -4.50 20.84
C ARG A 635 11.02 -5.94 20.89
N ASP A 636 10.27 -6.37 19.86
CA ASP A 636 9.82 -7.76 19.74
C ASP A 636 11.00 -8.75 19.71
N GLN A 637 12.03 -8.49 18.91
CA GLN A 637 13.20 -9.36 18.80
C GLN A 637 13.97 -9.47 20.11
N MET A 638 14.17 -8.35 20.82
CA MET A 638 14.77 -8.35 22.17
C MET A 638 13.91 -9.14 23.16
N GLY A 639 12.59 -8.90 23.17
CA GLY A 639 11.64 -9.61 24.03
C GLY A 639 11.63 -11.12 23.78
N ARG A 640 11.70 -11.56 22.51
CA ARG A 640 11.80 -12.97 22.13
C ARG A 640 13.09 -13.61 22.63
N VAL A 641 14.22 -12.91 22.55
CA VAL A 641 15.49 -13.42 23.07
C VAL A 641 15.46 -13.52 24.61
N TYR A 642 14.93 -12.52 25.31
CA TYR A 642 14.73 -12.61 26.76
C TYR A 642 13.80 -13.77 27.15
N PHE A 643 12.71 -13.99 26.40
CA PHE A 643 11.84 -15.14 26.59
C PHE A 643 12.57 -16.48 26.42
N LEU A 644 13.41 -16.62 25.38
CA LEU A 644 14.22 -17.83 25.16
C LEU A 644 15.23 -18.07 26.29
N GLN A 645 15.71 -17.01 26.94
CA GLN A 645 16.58 -17.08 28.12
C GLN A 645 15.79 -17.26 29.43
N ALA A 646 14.45 -17.46 29.38
CA ALA A 646 13.55 -17.51 30.53
C ALA A 646 13.54 -16.23 31.41
N ARG A 647 14.00 -15.11 30.85
CA ARG A 647 14.01 -13.78 31.45
C ARG A 647 12.67 -13.08 31.20
N PHE A 648 11.63 -13.60 31.83
CA PHE A 648 10.24 -13.21 31.51
C PHE A 648 9.91 -11.75 31.84
N ASP A 649 10.52 -11.17 32.87
CA ASP A 649 10.24 -9.78 33.26
C ASP A 649 10.76 -8.78 32.24
N GLU A 650 11.98 -8.99 31.74
CA GLU A 650 12.53 -8.18 30.65
C GLU A 650 11.74 -8.38 29.36
N ALA A 651 11.37 -9.63 29.04
CA ALA A 651 10.54 -9.93 27.88
C ALA A 651 9.18 -9.18 27.92
N ILE A 652 8.50 -9.23 29.08
CA ILE A 652 7.23 -8.53 29.30
C ILE A 652 7.40 -7.01 29.14
N ALA A 653 8.49 -6.43 29.62
CA ALA A 653 8.76 -5.00 29.46
C ALA A 653 8.87 -4.61 27.98
N GLU A 654 9.61 -5.38 27.18
CA GLU A 654 9.76 -5.11 25.74
C GLU A 654 8.43 -5.28 24.99
N PHE A 655 7.66 -6.35 25.25
CA PHE A 655 6.37 -6.55 24.59
C PHE A 655 5.31 -5.52 25.01
N ASN A 656 5.30 -5.06 26.26
CA ASN A 656 4.43 -3.96 26.67
C ASN A 656 4.82 -2.64 25.98
N HIS A 657 6.12 -2.42 25.69
CA HIS A 657 6.55 -1.27 24.89
C HIS A 657 5.98 -1.35 23.48
N VAL A 658 6.02 -2.54 22.84
CA VAL A 658 5.36 -2.77 21.55
C VAL A 658 3.88 -2.42 21.61
N LEU A 659 3.15 -2.93 22.61
CA LEU A 659 1.71 -2.66 22.78
C LEU A 659 1.38 -1.20 23.11
N SER A 660 2.33 -0.42 23.61
CA SER A 660 2.16 1.03 23.82
C SER A 660 2.17 1.82 22.50
N ILE A 661 2.77 1.24 21.44
CA ILE A 661 2.85 1.81 20.10
C ILE A 661 1.74 1.23 19.22
N ASP A 662 1.55 -0.08 19.26
CA ASP A 662 0.49 -0.81 18.57
C ASP A 662 -0.24 -1.76 19.54
N PRO A 663 -1.39 -1.34 20.09
CA PRO A 663 -2.22 -2.18 20.97
C PRO A 663 -2.76 -3.45 20.33
N GLU A 664 -2.76 -3.54 19.00
CA GLU A 664 -3.33 -4.63 18.22
C GLU A 664 -2.25 -5.64 17.75
N ASP A 665 -0.98 -5.46 18.15
CA ASP A 665 0.14 -6.29 17.71
C ASP A 665 -0.06 -7.76 18.12
N LEU A 666 -0.25 -8.61 17.11
CA LEU A 666 -0.56 -10.02 17.29
C LEU A 666 0.58 -10.77 18.00
N THR A 667 1.83 -10.46 17.62
CA THR A 667 3.04 -11.15 18.09
C THR A 667 3.32 -10.80 19.55
N ALA A 668 3.20 -9.54 19.93
CA ALA A 668 3.35 -9.10 21.31
C ALA A 668 2.27 -9.71 22.23
N ASN A 669 1.00 -9.74 21.80
CA ASN A 669 -0.07 -10.39 22.56
C ASN A 669 0.20 -11.91 22.72
N TYR A 670 0.65 -12.59 21.67
CA TYR A 670 1.04 -14.00 21.74
C TYR A 670 2.21 -14.23 22.71
N ASN A 671 3.26 -13.44 22.61
CA ASN A 671 4.45 -13.61 23.44
C ASN A 671 4.18 -13.23 24.91
N LEU A 672 3.35 -12.22 25.20
CA LEU A 672 2.92 -11.90 26.56
C LEU A 672 2.10 -13.05 27.17
N MET A 673 1.19 -13.65 26.39
CA MET A 673 0.48 -14.86 26.80
C MET A 673 1.49 -15.96 27.20
N LEU A 674 2.53 -16.22 26.39
CA LEU A 674 3.56 -17.21 26.72
C LEU A 674 4.39 -16.82 27.96
N CYS A 675 4.77 -15.55 28.11
CA CYS A 675 5.53 -15.07 29.26
C CYS A 675 4.75 -15.29 30.57
N TYR A 676 3.48 -14.87 30.63
CA TYR A 676 2.67 -15.06 31.83
C TYR A 676 2.37 -16.52 32.14
N ARG A 677 2.23 -17.37 31.11
CA ARG A 677 2.19 -18.83 31.30
C ARG A 677 3.48 -19.36 31.93
N GLY A 678 4.64 -18.87 31.46
CA GLY A 678 5.96 -19.23 31.99
C GLY A 678 6.19 -18.77 33.43
N LYS A 679 5.65 -17.62 33.82
CA LYS A 679 5.75 -17.09 35.20
C LYS A 679 4.94 -17.86 36.24
N GLY A 680 3.94 -18.63 35.82
CA GLY A 680 3.19 -19.55 36.69
C GLY A 680 1.73 -19.16 36.97
N PRO A 681 1.00 -20.01 37.72
CA PRO A 681 -0.46 -19.94 37.88
C PRO A 681 -1.00 -18.63 38.47
N GLN A 682 -0.20 -17.93 39.27
CA GLN A 682 -0.54 -16.64 39.87
C GLN A 682 -0.77 -15.52 38.84
N PHE A 683 -0.32 -15.71 37.58
CA PHE A 683 -0.56 -14.79 36.47
C PHE A 683 -1.67 -15.25 35.49
N SER A 684 -2.48 -16.24 35.88
CA SER A 684 -3.55 -16.82 35.04
C SER A 684 -4.51 -15.79 34.45
N ALA A 685 -4.88 -14.74 35.19
CA ALA A 685 -5.75 -13.67 34.68
C ALA A 685 -5.10 -12.88 33.52
N LEU A 686 -3.79 -12.62 33.60
CA LEU A 686 -3.05 -11.94 32.54
C LEU A 686 -2.82 -12.86 31.34
N TYR A 687 -2.50 -14.14 31.58
CA TYR A 687 -2.46 -15.16 30.54
C TYR A 687 -3.77 -15.19 29.74
N GLU A 688 -4.92 -15.29 30.42
CA GLU A 688 -6.23 -15.32 29.76
C GLU A 688 -6.52 -14.03 28.99
N ARG A 689 -6.20 -12.86 29.55
CA ARG A 689 -6.35 -11.57 28.85
C ARG A 689 -5.60 -11.56 27.52
N PHE A 690 -4.31 -11.87 27.52
CA PHE A 690 -3.48 -11.83 26.31
C PHE A 690 -3.82 -12.95 25.34
N ARG A 691 -4.26 -14.12 25.85
CA ARG A 691 -4.82 -15.19 25.02
C ARG A 691 -6.07 -14.72 24.26
N THR A 692 -7.00 -14.04 24.92
CA THR A 692 -8.20 -13.49 24.29
C THR A 692 -7.85 -12.44 23.22
N LEU A 693 -6.91 -11.53 23.52
CA LEU A 693 -6.46 -10.52 22.54
C LEU A 693 -5.75 -11.15 21.33
N TYR A 694 -4.88 -12.13 21.56
CA TYR A 694 -4.25 -12.89 20.48
C TYR A 694 -5.31 -13.52 19.57
N TYR A 695 -6.31 -14.23 20.10
CA TYR A 695 -7.36 -14.82 19.27
C TYR A 695 -8.27 -13.79 18.60
N ARG A 696 -8.47 -12.61 19.21
CA ARG A 696 -9.23 -11.53 18.59
C ARG A 696 -8.54 -10.98 17.34
N PHE A 697 -7.24 -10.70 17.42
CA PHE A 697 -6.47 -10.13 16.32
C PHE A 697 -5.96 -11.18 15.33
N LYS A 698 -5.97 -12.47 15.71
CA LYS A 698 -5.54 -13.55 14.83
C LYS A 698 -6.40 -13.62 13.57
N ALA A 699 -5.74 -13.78 12.43
CA ALA A 699 -6.43 -14.04 11.18
C ALA A 699 -7.11 -15.43 11.15
N ASP A 700 -8.24 -15.52 10.44
CA ASP A 700 -8.96 -16.77 10.18
C ASP A 700 -8.37 -17.44 8.94
N GLU A 701 -7.41 -18.30 9.21
CA GLU A 701 -6.71 -19.12 8.22
C GLU A 701 -7.65 -20.10 7.49
N THR A 702 -8.83 -20.39 8.05
CA THR A 702 -9.77 -21.33 7.44
C THR A 702 -10.41 -20.76 6.18
N THR A 703 -10.46 -19.43 6.01
CA THR A 703 -11.07 -18.77 4.84
C THR A 703 -10.32 -18.95 3.53
N THR A 704 -9.12 -19.52 3.56
CA THR A 704 -8.30 -19.80 2.37
C THR A 704 -9.00 -20.67 1.33
N TYR A 705 -10.00 -21.49 1.72
CA TYR A 705 -10.80 -22.26 0.74
C TYR A 705 -11.61 -21.37 -0.21
N LEU A 706 -11.95 -20.14 0.19
CA LEU A 706 -12.69 -19.17 -0.64
C LEU A 706 -11.84 -18.62 -1.79
N GLU A 707 -10.51 -18.68 -1.69
CA GLU A 707 -9.64 -18.19 -2.76
C GLU A 707 -9.70 -19.10 -3.99
N GLY A 708 -9.87 -20.41 -3.79
CA GLY A 708 -9.80 -21.41 -4.86
C GLY A 708 -10.85 -21.21 -5.98
N PRO A 709 -12.15 -21.10 -5.67
CA PRO A 709 -13.19 -20.82 -6.66
C PRO A 709 -12.94 -19.53 -7.44
N TYR A 710 -12.50 -18.47 -6.77
CA TYR A 710 -12.18 -17.20 -7.41
C TYR A 710 -10.98 -17.32 -8.36
N LYS A 711 -9.84 -17.82 -7.86
CA LYS A 711 -8.59 -17.97 -8.62
C LYS A 711 -8.76 -18.83 -9.89
N ARG A 712 -9.66 -19.82 -9.88
CA ARG A 712 -9.98 -20.62 -11.09
C ARG A 712 -10.77 -19.84 -12.15
N LYS A 713 -11.67 -18.94 -11.73
CA LYS A 713 -12.45 -18.10 -12.63
C LYS A 713 -11.64 -16.90 -13.15
N HIS A 714 -10.64 -16.46 -12.38
CA HIS A 714 -9.81 -15.28 -12.66
C HIS A 714 -8.32 -15.66 -12.73
N PRO A 715 -7.86 -16.31 -13.83
CA PRO A 715 -6.48 -16.78 -13.94
C PRO A 715 -5.43 -15.65 -13.91
N GLU A 716 -5.79 -14.45 -14.38
CA GLU A 716 -4.91 -13.27 -14.34
C GLU A 716 -4.67 -12.82 -12.88
N ASP A 717 -5.74 -12.70 -12.08
CA ASP A 717 -5.62 -12.36 -10.65
C ASP A 717 -4.96 -13.49 -9.83
N ASN A 718 -5.13 -14.74 -10.26
CA ASN A 718 -4.38 -15.86 -9.67
C ASN A 718 -2.88 -15.77 -9.97
N THR A 719 -2.52 -15.34 -11.18
CA THR A 719 -1.12 -15.09 -11.56
C THR A 719 -0.56 -13.92 -10.76
N GLU A 720 -1.34 -12.84 -10.64
CA GLU A 720 -0.99 -11.65 -9.85
C GLU A 720 -0.85 -11.95 -8.34
N ALA A 721 -1.47 -13.01 -7.83
CA ALA A 721 -1.30 -13.46 -6.44
C ALA A 721 0.04 -14.17 -6.17
N ILE A 722 0.77 -14.55 -7.22
CA ILE A 722 2.09 -15.16 -7.10
C ILE A 722 3.12 -14.03 -6.94
N PRO A 723 4.07 -14.10 -5.99
CA PRO A 723 5.07 -13.03 -5.82
C PRO A 723 5.98 -12.84 -7.04
N VAL A 724 6.41 -13.96 -7.64
CA VAL A 724 7.29 -13.99 -8.82
C VAL A 724 6.51 -14.59 -10.00
N HIS A 725 6.06 -13.74 -10.89
CA HIS A 725 5.31 -14.10 -12.10
C HIS A 725 5.70 -13.21 -13.27
N GLU A 726 5.21 -13.56 -14.45
CA GLU A 726 5.48 -12.84 -15.69
C GLU A 726 4.17 -12.37 -16.31
N HIS A 727 4.16 -11.15 -16.83
CA HIS A 727 3.06 -10.59 -17.59
C HIS A 727 3.29 -10.79 -19.10
N THR A 728 2.26 -11.23 -19.79
CA THR A 728 2.22 -11.31 -21.26
C THR A 728 1.37 -10.18 -21.83
N SER A 729 1.37 -10.02 -23.16
CA SER A 729 0.52 -9.00 -23.79
C SER A 729 -0.95 -9.36 -23.59
N GLY A 730 -1.74 -8.38 -23.16
CA GLY A 730 -3.19 -8.44 -23.22
C GLY A 730 -3.70 -8.29 -24.66
N PRO A 731 -5.02 -8.40 -24.87
CA PRO A 731 -5.64 -8.19 -26.18
C PRO A 731 -5.38 -6.77 -26.70
N ILE A 732 -4.72 -6.65 -27.86
CA ILE A 732 -4.46 -5.35 -28.49
C ILE A 732 -5.77 -4.84 -29.13
N PRO A 733 -6.31 -3.68 -28.74
CA PRO A 733 -7.54 -3.15 -29.32
C PRO A 733 -7.40 -2.95 -30.84
N PRO A 734 -8.39 -3.37 -31.66
CA PRO A 734 -8.34 -3.17 -33.12
C PRO A 734 -8.20 -1.69 -33.52
N SER A 735 -8.77 -0.79 -32.72
CA SER A 735 -8.68 0.67 -32.93
C SER A 735 -7.28 1.24 -32.72
N ALA A 736 -6.40 0.50 -32.04
CA ALA A 736 -5.04 0.95 -31.75
C ALA A 736 -3.98 0.35 -32.69
N GLN A 737 -4.36 -0.59 -33.56
CA GLN A 737 -3.46 -1.11 -34.59
C GLN A 737 -3.40 -0.14 -35.76
N VAL A 738 -2.18 0.24 -36.16
CA VAL A 738 -1.96 0.94 -37.42
C VAL A 738 -2.35 -0.02 -38.56
N ARG A 739 -3.35 0.37 -39.37
CA ARG A 739 -3.69 -0.39 -40.58
C ARG A 739 -2.48 -0.35 -41.50
N GLY A 740 -1.89 -1.52 -41.76
CA GLY A 740 -0.79 -1.62 -42.73
C GLY A 740 -1.22 -1.13 -44.13
N PRO A 741 -0.27 -0.68 -44.95
CA PRO A 741 -0.56 -0.42 -46.35
C PRO A 741 -0.83 -1.77 -47.05
N GLY A 742 -2.09 -2.01 -47.42
CA GLY A 742 -2.45 -3.15 -48.28
C GLY A 742 -3.40 -4.16 -47.65
N SER A 743 -4.70 -3.89 -47.75
CA SER A 743 -5.74 -4.91 -47.93
C SER A 743 -6.90 -4.22 -48.66
N PRO A 744 -7.21 -4.58 -49.92
CA PRO A 744 -8.29 -3.95 -50.66
C PRO A 744 -9.61 -4.20 -49.92
N ARG A 745 -10.41 -3.14 -49.74
CA ARG A 745 -11.82 -3.30 -49.37
C ARG A 745 -12.45 -4.19 -50.43
N ARG A 746 -12.96 -5.36 -50.05
CA ARG A 746 -13.99 -6.01 -50.87
C ARG A 746 -15.20 -5.05 -50.89
N PRO A 747 -15.67 -4.63 -52.07
CA PRO A 747 -16.87 -3.81 -52.15
C PRO A 747 -18.08 -4.61 -51.65
N SER A 748 -19.00 -3.85 -51.06
CA SER A 748 -20.20 -4.20 -50.30
C SER A 748 -21.02 -5.36 -50.83
#